data_AF-A0A091QJI8-F1
#
_entry.id   AF-A0A091QJI8-F1
#
_cell.length_a   1.000
_cell.length_b   1.000
_cell.length_c   1.000
_cell.angle_alpha   90.00
_cell.angle_beta   90.00
_cell.angle_gamma   90.00
#
_symmetry.space_group_name_H-M   'P 1'
#
loop_
_entity.id
_entity.type
_entity.pdbx_description
1 polymer ?
#
loop_
_entity_poly.entity_id
_entity_poly.type
_entity_poly.pdbx_seq_one_letter_code
_entity_poly.pdbx_strand_id
1 'polypeptide(L)'
;RSSGDKSENPMVQLFYGTFLTEGVHEGNTFSKIETFGQYPLQVNGYRNLNECLEGAMVEGEMDEVTAAHSVKYGRERWFTKLPPVLTFELSRFEFNQSLGQPEKIHTRLEFPQTIYMDRYLYCSKELIQMKREEMKRLREKMVLLQQQLERYLKYGSGPARFPLPDMLQSVLEFVTTKPPGAAPAARGSRTTPPQPQAEPHVTDLRPNSTPERKDAGTEDRAFFPGNSSPQHTPSAPFQPSHSSAEVLERPAPHVVSEEELNLVQTCLQRWRNEIEQDVQDLNESIARINLSIEQMYCDPLLQQVPYHLHAVLVHQGQANAGHYWAFIYDQPRKSWLKYNDISVTESSWEELERDSFGGVKNASAYCLMYISDQVSRSAADEAGGSEVGRFQKEVEALPPELQHYIQEDNWRLEQEAEEWEEEQSCKIPQMEPSPASESQDLSSESGPDQSSVCEQHVRSLSSEHALIAKEQTAKAIANTADAYEKNGVEAALYEAFHEEYSRLYLLAKETPTPQNDARLQHVLVYFLQNNAPQQVVERTLLEQFADRNLSYDERSISIMKVARAKLREIGPDDVDMEEYKRWHEDYSLFRKVSVYLLTGLELYQNRNTYLVYAYQSNTKLLLKGSSRGVSESLIALYRRKCLLKLNEVAASLFVSCEEARVVEGIGILNELIIPCMHLMNNFEISREDLDAIEVMRNRWCSYLGQEDMDGREQLLASPLSGCLLAG
;
A
#
# COMPACT_ATOMS: atom_id res chain seq x y z
N ARG A 1 46.55 -17.79 10.61
CA ARG A 1 46.21 -17.18 11.92
C ARG A 1 45.29 -18.15 12.64
N SER A 2 45.43 -18.35 13.95
CA SER A 2 44.57 -19.24 14.73
C SER A 2 43.10 -18.85 14.59
N SER A 3 42.20 -19.81 14.78
CA SER A 3 40.78 -19.53 15.01
C SER A 3 40.63 -18.71 16.29
N GLY A 4 40.59 -17.38 16.13
CA GLY A 4 40.29 -16.47 17.23
C GLY A 4 38.96 -16.85 17.86
N ASP A 5 38.89 -16.78 19.19
CA ASP A 5 37.69 -17.16 19.91
C ASP A 5 36.52 -16.28 19.45
N LYS A 6 35.40 -16.90 19.06
CA LYS A 6 34.22 -16.17 18.56
C LYS A 6 33.63 -15.27 19.63
N SER A 7 33.97 -15.50 20.91
CA SER A 7 33.60 -14.68 22.05
C SER A 7 34.11 -13.23 21.97
N GLU A 8 35.24 -12.96 21.30
CA GLU A 8 35.87 -11.64 21.22
C GLU A 8 35.40 -10.80 20.02
N ASN A 9 34.57 -11.34 19.11
CA ASN A 9 34.14 -10.61 17.92
C ASN A 9 33.02 -9.60 18.28
N PRO A 10 33.21 -8.27 18.09
CA PRO A 10 32.24 -7.26 18.50
C PRO A 10 30.88 -7.38 17.79
N MET A 11 30.86 -7.82 16.52
CA MET A 11 29.60 -8.06 15.80
C MET A 11 28.82 -9.25 16.38
N VAL A 12 29.53 -10.28 16.84
CA VAL A 12 28.91 -11.43 17.53
C VAL A 12 28.39 -10.99 18.90
N GLN A 13 29.15 -10.18 19.64
CA GLN A 13 28.71 -9.64 20.93
C GLN A 13 27.47 -8.74 20.81
N LEU A 14 27.33 -7.98 19.71
CA LEU A 14 26.24 -7.03 19.50
C LEU A 14 24.93 -7.68 19.02
N PHE A 15 25.01 -8.68 18.15
CA PHE A 15 23.83 -9.26 17.46
C PHE A 15 23.51 -10.71 17.83
N TYR A 16 24.36 -11.45 18.56
CA TYR A 16 24.13 -12.87 18.85
C TYR A 16 23.93 -13.16 20.34
N GLY A 17 22.88 -13.94 20.62
CA GLY A 17 22.53 -14.46 21.94
C GLY A 17 22.55 -15.99 21.98
N THR A 18 22.10 -16.55 23.11
CA THR A 18 21.87 -17.98 23.28
C THR A 18 20.51 -18.26 23.91
N PHE A 19 19.90 -19.37 23.51
CA PHE A 19 18.72 -19.93 24.17
C PHE A 19 18.97 -21.40 24.52
N LEU A 20 18.19 -21.90 25.48
CA LEU A 20 18.14 -23.29 25.90
C LEU A 20 16.84 -23.91 25.38
N THR A 21 16.96 -25.00 24.63
CA THR A 21 15.83 -25.85 24.24
C THR A 21 15.78 -27.04 25.19
N GLU A 22 14.65 -27.23 25.89
CA GLU A 22 14.42 -28.38 26.77
C GLU A 22 13.15 -29.11 26.34
N GLY A 23 13.09 -30.42 26.52
CA GLY A 23 11.88 -31.17 26.17
C GLY A 23 11.93 -32.65 26.48
N VAL A 24 10.82 -33.32 26.18
CA VAL A 24 10.69 -34.78 26.32
C VAL A 24 10.40 -35.40 24.95
N HIS A 25 11.24 -36.36 24.56
CA HIS A 25 11.06 -37.14 23.34
C HIS A 25 11.11 -38.63 23.68
N GLU A 26 10.04 -39.36 23.40
CA GLU A 26 9.89 -40.79 23.71
C GLU A 26 10.14 -41.14 25.20
N GLY A 27 9.84 -40.21 26.12
CA GLY A 27 10.07 -40.35 27.55
C GLY A 27 11.49 -39.98 28.02
N ASN A 28 12.42 -39.72 27.11
CA ASN A 28 13.75 -39.20 27.43
C ASN A 28 13.74 -37.66 27.45
N THR A 29 14.29 -37.07 28.53
CA THR A 29 14.51 -35.62 28.60
C THR A 29 15.75 -35.22 27.80
N PHE A 30 15.67 -34.14 27.04
CA PHE A 30 16.82 -33.51 26.39
C PHE A 30 16.90 -32.02 26.76
N SER A 31 18.12 -31.48 26.77
CA SER A 31 18.41 -30.07 27.04
C SER A 31 19.62 -29.67 26.19
N LYS A 32 19.49 -28.58 25.41
CA LYS A 32 20.50 -28.15 24.41
C LYS A 32 20.57 -26.62 24.37
N ILE A 33 21.78 -26.06 24.50
CA ILE A 33 22.02 -24.62 24.29
C ILE A 33 22.33 -24.39 22.81
N GLU A 34 21.71 -23.38 22.22
CA GLU A 34 21.86 -22.97 20.83
C GLU A 34 22.13 -21.47 20.73
N THR A 35 22.96 -21.06 19.77
CA THR A 35 23.27 -19.65 19.49
C THR A 35 22.30 -19.14 18.41
N PHE A 36 21.80 -17.92 18.58
CA PHE A 36 20.94 -17.25 17.60
C PHE A 36 21.44 -15.84 17.31
N GLY A 37 21.13 -15.32 16.13
CA GLY A 37 21.33 -13.91 15.77
C GLY A 37 19.98 -13.23 15.61
N GLN A 38 19.37 -13.46 14.46
CA GLN A 38 17.95 -13.17 14.23
C GLN A 38 17.10 -14.32 14.79
N TYR A 39 15.97 -14.01 15.42
CA TYR A 39 15.03 -15.00 15.96
C TYR A 39 13.76 -15.03 15.08
N PRO A 40 13.52 -16.10 14.30
CA PRO A 40 12.37 -16.17 13.40
C PRO A 40 11.07 -16.46 14.16
N LEU A 41 10.01 -15.77 13.78
CA LEU A 41 8.67 -15.87 14.35
C LEU A 41 7.64 -16.08 13.23
N GLN A 42 6.78 -17.09 13.37
CA GLN A 42 5.64 -17.27 12.47
C GLN A 42 4.53 -16.28 12.86
N VAL A 43 4.00 -15.56 11.87
CA VAL A 43 2.96 -14.54 12.09
C VAL A 43 1.54 -15.12 12.04
N ASN A 44 1.35 -16.25 11.37
CA ASN A 44 0.03 -16.85 11.20
C ASN A 44 -0.58 -17.27 12.55
N GLY A 45 -1.88 -17.00 12.73
CA GLY A 45 -2.65 -17.33 13.95
C GLY A 45 -2.50 -16.36 15.13
N TYR A 46 -1.52 -15.45 15.12
CA TYR A 46 -1.22 -14.57 16.27
C TYR A 46 -1.62 -13.11 16.01
N ARG A 47 -1.99 -12.39 17.08
CA ARG A 47 -2.46 -10.99 17.02
C ARG A 47 -1.37 -9.99 17.39
N ASN A 48 -0.43 -10.39 18.25
CA ASN A 48 0.64 -9.53 18.73
C ASN A 48 1.96 -10.29 18.94
N LEU A 49 3.06 -9.54 19.02
CA LEU A 49 4.42 -10.07 19.16
C LEU A 49 4.61 -10.96 20.40
N ASN A 50 3.90 -10.69 21.50
CA ASN A 50 3.99 -11.52 22.70
C ASN A 50 3.34 -12.89 22.51
N GLU A 51 2.24 -12.97 21.76
CA GLU A 51 1.62 -14.25 21.37
C GLU A 51 2.53 -15.04 20.41
N CYS A 52 3.10 -14.38 19.39
CA CYS A 52 4.10 -14.99 18.49
C CYS A 52 5.30 -15.56 19.27
N LEU A 53 5.85 -14.80 20.21
CA LEU A 53 6.97 -15.24 21.04
C LEU A 53 6.58 -16.40 21.93
N GLU A 54 5.44 -16.34 22.61
CA GLU A 54 4.97 -17.42 23.47
C GLU A 54 4.80 -18.74 22.70
N GLY A 55 4.17 -18.70 21.51
CA GLY A 55 4.03 -19.85 20.63
C GLY A 55 5.37 -20.36 20.06
N ALA A 56 6.33 -19.47 19.82
CA ALA A 56 7.69 -19.85 19.43
C ALA A 56 8.56 -20.35 20.60
N MET A 57 8.16 -20.11 21.87
CA MET A 57 8.81 -20.70 23.04
C MET A 57 8.21 -22.05 23.43
N VAL A 58 6.96 -22.35 23.09
CA VAL A 58 6.26 -23.59 23.49
C VAL A 58 5.76 -24.32 22.26
N GLU A 59 6.58 -25.23 21.72
CA GLU A 59 6.22 -26.08 20.60
C GLU A 59 5.86 -27.49 21.08
N GLY A 60 4.56 -27.85 21.07
CA GLY A 60 4.13 -29.23 21.32
C GLY A 60 2.75 -29.41 21.95
N GLU A 61 2.15 -28.37 22.54
CA GLU A 61 0.75 -28.43 23.01
C GLU A 61 -0.22 -28.31 21.82
N MET A 62 -0.31 -29.38 21.03
CA MET A 62 -1.38 -29.57 20.05
C MET A 62 -2.70 -29.85 20.79
N ASP A 63 -3.80 -29.28 20.31
CA ASP A 63 -5.11 -29.26 20.98
C ASP A 63 -5.50 -30.57 21.70
N GLU A 64 -5.91 -30.45 22.97
CA GLU A 64 -6.35 -31.56 23.85
C GLU A 64 -7.60 -32.34 23.32
N VAL A 65 -8.13 -31.97 22.15
CA VAL A 65 -9.39 -32.48 21.58
C VAL A 65 -9.20 -33.76 20.74
N THR A 66 -8.01 -34.03 20.19
CA THR A 66 -7.89 -34.99 19.06
C THR A 66 -6.98 -36.20 19.27
N ALA A 67 -6.25 -36.34 20.39
CA ALA A 67 -5.25 -37.41 20.53
C ALA A 67 -5.20 -38.09 21.91
N ALA A 68 -6.10 -39.05 22.15
CA ALA A 68 -6.06 -39.89 23.35
C ALA A 68 -4.88 -40.89 23.40
N HIS A 69 -4.11 -41.06 22.30
CA HIS A 69 -3.14 -42.16 22.13
C HIS A 69 -1.77 -41.74 21.55
N SER A 70 -1.42 -40.45 21.45
CA SER A 70 -0.07 -40.03 21.04
C SER A 70 0.86 -39.73 22.22
N VAL A 71 2.14 -40.09 22.08
CA VAL A 71 3.20 -39.77 23.04
C VAL A 71 3.25 -38.25 23.29
N LYS A 72 3.27 -37.83 24.56
CA LYS A 72 3.43 -36.42 24.92
C LYS A 72 4.82 -35.92 24.50
N TYR A 73 4.88 -35.23 23.36
CA TYR A 73 6.04 -34.45 22.93
C TYR A 73 5.83 -33.00 23.35
N GLY A 74 6.69 -32.50 24.24
CA GLY A 74 6.70 -31.10 24.66
C GLY A 74 8.11 -30.55 24.54
N ARG A 75 8.24 -29.41 23.86
CA ARG A 75 9.51 -28.68 23.69
C ARG A 75 9.31 -27.23 24.12
N GLU A 76 10.04 -26.82 25.14
CA GLU A 76 10.14 -25.43 25.58
C GLU A 76 11.48 -24.82 25.13
N ARG A 77 11.49 -23.51 24.87
CA ARG A 77 12.68 -22.70 24.68
C ARG A 77 12.72 -21.56 25.70
N TRP A 78 13.92 -21.23 26.16
CA TRP A 78 14.17 -20.19 27.16
C TRP A 78 15.45 -19.43 26.80
N PHE A 79 15.40 -18.10 26.69
CA PHE A 79 16.60 -17.31 26.42
C PHE A 79 17.55 -17.36 27.62
N THR A 80 18.83 -17.68 27.38
CA THR A 80 19.88 -17.70 28.41
C THR A 80 20.80 -16.49 28.34
N LYS A 81 20.96 -15.91 27.14
CA LYS A 81 21.64 -14.64 26.91
C LYS A 81 20.96 -13.92 25.73
N LEU A 82 20.52 -12.69 25.94
CA LEU A 82 20.03 -11.83 24.86
C LEU A 82 21.17 -10.98 24.27
N PRO A 83 21.18 -10.71 22.96
CA PRO A 83 22.08 -9.73 22.35
C PRO A 83 21.63 -8.29 22.66
N PRO A 84 22.56 -7.31 22.79
CA PRO A 84 22.18 -5.90 22.99
C PRO A 84 21.32 -5.32 21.86
N VAL A 85 21.45 -5.83 20.63
CA VAL A 85 20.52 -5.60 19.52
C VAL A 85 19.80 -6.91 19.20
N LEU A 86 18.50 -6.96 19.50
CA LEU A 86 17.64 -8.12 19.35
C LEU A 86 16.79 -7.98 18.07
N THR A 87 16.98 -8.90 17.13
CA THR A 87 16.28 -8.88 15.84
C THR A 87 15.27 -10.01 15.73
N PHE A 88 14.02 -9.67 15.45
CA PHE A 88 12.95 -10.64 15.15
C PHE A 88 12.65 -10.63 13.66
N GLU A 89 12.73 -11.80 13.02
CA GLU A 89 12.30 -12.00 11.64
C GLU A 89 10.83 -12.45 11.64
N LEU A 90 9.95 -11.69 10.99
CA LEU A 90 8.52 -11.96 10.92
C LEU A 90 8.20 -12.74 9.63
N SER A 91 8.14 -14.07 9.76
CA SER A 91 7.77 -14.97 8.67
C SER A 91 6.30 -14.76 8.29
N ARG A 92 6.11 -14.04 7.19
CA ARG A 92 4.82 -13.70 6.58
C ARG A 92 4.61 -14.39 5.22
N PHE A 93 5.40 -15.40 4.87
CA PHE A 93 5.17 -16.17 3.64
C PHE A 93 4.86 -17.62 3.99
N GLU A 94 3.70 -18.10 3.54
CA GLU A 94 3.31 -19.50 3.63
C GLU A 94 3.02 -20.07 2.24
N PHE A 95 3.32 -21.34 2.03
CA PHE A 95 3.06 -21.99 0.75
C PHE A 95 1.57 -22.37 0.64
N ASN A 96 0.82 -21.63 -0.17
CA ASN A 96 -0.58 -21.95 -0.41
C ASN A 96 -0.66 -23.16 -1.35
N GLN A 97 -0.99 -24.33 -0.79
CA GLN A 97 -1.09 -25.60 -1.55
C GLN A 97 -2.15 -25.56 -2.65
N SER A 98 -3.18 -24.73 -2.51
CA SER A 98 -4.26 -24.55 -3.48
C SER A 98 -3.80 -23.75 -4.72
N LEU A 99 -2.93 -22.76 -4.51
CA LEU A 99 -2.40 -21.88 -5.56
C LEU A 99 -1.03 -22.33 -6.09
N GLY A 100 -0.35 -23.24 -5.39
CA GLY A 100 0.98 -23.75 -5.75
C GLY A 100 2.12 -22.73 -5.63
N GLN A 101 1.91 -21.64 -4.88
CA GLN A 101 2.84 -20.51 -4.76
C GLN A 101 2.93 -19.99 -3.32
N PRO A 102 4.05 -19.35 -2.92
CA PRO A 102 4.16 -18.67 -1.63
C PRO A 102 3.26 -17.42 -1.60
N GLU A 103 2.31 -17.40 -0.68
CA GLU A 103 1.39 -16.30 -0.43
C GLU A 103 1.82 -15.48 0.78
N LYS A 104 1.57 -14.17 0.74
CA LYS A 104 1.89 -13.25 1.83
C LYS A 104 0.75 -13.19 2.84
N ILE A 105 1.06 -13.44 4.10
CA ILE A 105 0.15 -13.31 5.24
C ILE A 105 -0.05 -11.82 5.56
N HIS A 106 -1.22 -11.32 5.16
CA HIS A 106 -1.65 -9.94 5.40
C HIS A 106 -2.33 -9.73 6.76
N THR A 107 -2.35 -10.71 7.68
CA THR A 107 -2.93 -10.53 9.02
C THR A 107 -2.25 -9.40 9.79
N ARG A 108 -3.05 -8.65 10.55
CA ARG A 108 -2.56 -7.60 11.45
C ARG A 108 -1.82 -8.25 12.62
N LEU A 109 -0.54 -7.91 12.78
CA LEU A 109 0.29 -8.29 13.93
C LEU A 109 0.81 -7.03 14.61
N GLU A 110 0.42 -6.84 15.87
CA GLU A 110 0.78 -5.68 16.67
C GLU A 110 2.09 -5.93 17.43
N PHE A 111 2.97 -4.93 17.49
CA PHE A 111 4.22 -5.03 18.26
C PHE A 111 4.47 -3.72 19.03
N PRO A 112 4.93 -3.78 20.30
CA PRO A 112 5.03 -2.60 21.13
C PRO A 112 6.33 -1.82 20.87
N GLN A 113 6.33 -0.52 21.18
CA GLN A 113 7.55 0.31 21.20
C GLN A 113 8.56 -0.16 22.26
N THR A 114 8.11 -0.84 23.32
CA THR A 114 8.99 -1.44 24.33
C THR A 114 8.47 -2.82 24.69
N ILE A 115 9.35 -3.83 24.64
CA ILE A 115 9.07 -5.19 25.05
C ILE A 115 9.89 -5.54 26.29
N TYR A 116 9.27 -6.16 27.28
CA TYR A 116 9.95 -6.70 28.46
C TYR A 116 10.24 -8.17 28.23
N MET A 117 11.53 -8.52 28.18
CA MET A 117 11.96 -9.86 27.79
C MET A 117 12.00 -10.85 28.96
N ASP A 118 11.79 -10.38 30.18
CA ASP A 118 11.82 -11.10 31.46
C ASP A 118 11.07 -12.44 31.41
N ARG A 119 9.89 -12.46 30.79
CA ARG A 119 9.01 -13.65 30.68
C ARG A 119 9.53 -14.75 29.77
N TYR A 120 10.56 -14.47 28.96
CA TYR A 120 11.16 -15.42 28.04
C TYR A 120 12.58 -15.85 28.49
N LEU A 121 13.09 -15.27 29.58
CA LEU A 121 14.41 -15.61 30.13
C LEU A 121 14.35 -16.86 31.02
N TYR A 122 15.40 -17.68 30.94
CA TYR A 122 15.54 -18.91 31.74
C TYR A 122 15.53 -18.65 33.26
N CYS A 123 16.05 -17.50 33.71
CA CYS A 123 16.02 -17.12 35.14
C CYS A 123 14.61 -16.90 35.71
N SER A 124 13.62 -16.68 34.85
CA SER A 124 12.21 -16.48 35.22
C SER A 124 11.37 -17.75 35.08
N LYS A 125 11.97 -18.86 34.62
CA LYS A 125 11.26 -20.08 34.17
C LYS A 125 10.19 -20.55 35.16
N GLU A 126 10.55 -20.72 36.43
CA GLU A 126 9.64 -21.23 37.47
C GLU A 126 8.43 -20.30 37.70
N LEU A 127 8.66 -18.98 37.74
CA LEU A 127 7.59 -17.98 37.87
C LEU A 127 6.64 -17.99 36.67
N ILE A 128 7.20 -18.14 35.46
CA ILE A 128 6.41 -18.17 34.22
C ILE A 128 5.63 -19.47 34.09
N GLN A 129 6.19 -20.62 34.47
CA GLN A 129 5.47 -21.89 34.51
C GLN A 129 4.27 -21.82 35.47
N MET A 130 4.43 -21.28 36.69
CA MET A 130 3.29 -21.04 37.59
C MET A 130 2.22 -20.10 36.99
N LYS A 131 2.63 -19.00 36.32
CA LYS A 131 1.70 -18.07 35.67
C LYS A 131 0.98 -18.70 34.46
N ARG A 132 1.64 -19.59 33.71
CA ARG A 132 1.02 -20.39 32.63
C ARG A 132 -0.05 -21.32 33.17
N GLU A 133 0.24 -22.06 34.24
CA GLU A 133 -0.73 -22.96 34.89
C GLU A 133 -1.96 -22.22 35.41
N GLU A 134 -1.77 -21.09 36.10
CA GLU A 134 -2.88 -20.26 36.56
C GLU A 134 -3.68 -19.67 35.39
N MET A 135 -3.01 -19.26 34.30
CA MET A 135 -3.70 -18.80 33.09
C MET A 135 -4.53 -19.92 32.43
N LYS A 136 -4.02 -21.16 32.37
CA LYS A 136 -4.80 -22.32 31.88
C LYS A 136 -6.06 -22.51 32.75
N ARG A 137 -5.90 -22.54 34.08
CA ARG A 137 -7.01 -22.68 35.04
C ARG A 137 -8.05 -21.56 34.93
N LEU A 138 -7.62 -20.31 34.71
CA LEU A 138 -8.51 -19.17 34.48
C LEU A 138 -9.27 -19.28 33.15
N ARG A 139 -8.60 -19.70 32.07
CA ARG A 139 -9.23 -19.95 30.75
C ARG A 139 -10.27 -21.07 30.82
N GLU A 140 -9.96 -22.19 31.47
CA GLU A 140 -10.92 -23.28 31.72
C GLU A 140 -12.16 -22.79 32.47
N LYS A 141 -11.96 -22.01 33.54
CA LYS A 141 -13.07 -21.40 34.30
C LYS A 141 -13.90 -20.43 33.45
N MET A 142 -13.26 -19.63 32.61
CA MET A 142 -13.94 -18.70 31.69
C MET A 142 -14.86 -19.46 30.71
N VAL A 143 -14.38 -20.55 30.11
CA VAL A 143 -15.18 -21.37 29.19
C VAL A 143 -16.42 -21.94 29.89
N LEU A 144 -16.29 -22.40 31.14
CA LEU A 144 -17.44 -22.88 31.93
C LEU A 144 -18.48 -21.77 32.19
N LEU A 145 -18.05 -20.55 32.54
CA LEU A 145 -18.96 -19.42 32.73
C LEU A 145 -19.63 -18.97 31.43
N GLN A 146 -18.89 -18.96 30.30
CA GLN A 146 -19.43 -18.66 28.98
C GLN A 146 -20.49 -19.69 28.56
N GLN A 147 -20.25 -20.99 28.79
CA GLN A 147 -21.24 -22.04 28.56
C GLN A 147 -22.47 -21.93 29.48
N GLN A 148 -22.32 -21.41 30.70
CA GLN A 148 -23.46 -21.11 31.57
C GLN A 148 -24.27 -19.93 31.04
N LEU A 149 -23.61 -18.82 30.69
CA LEU A 149 -24.24 -17.63 30.12
C LEU A 149 -24.99 -17.95 28.81
N GLU A 150 -24.40 -18.76 27.94
CA GLU A 150 -25.02 -19.17 26.68
C GLU A 150 -26.34 -19.94 26.87
N ARG A 151 -26.52 -20.67 27.99
CA ARG A 151 -27.81 -21.33 28.29
C ARG A 151 -28.95 -20.35 28.55
N TYR A 152 -28.64 -19.18 29.11
CA TYR A 152 -29.62 -18.11 29.33
C TYR A 152 -29.87 -17.30 28.04
N LEU A 153 -28.85 -17.07 27.22
CA LEU A 153 -28.96 -16.30 25.96
C LEU A 153 -29.53 -17.10 24.79
N LYS A 154 -29.33 -18.43 24.75
CA LYS A 154 -29.83 -19.34 23.70
C LYS A 154 -30.79 -20.39 24.29
N TYR A 155 -31.76 -19.91 25.06
CA TYR A 155 -32.75 -20.74 25.72
C TYR A 155 -33.77 -21.34 24.74
N GLY A 156 -34.36 -22.48 25.12
CA GLY A 156 -35.37 -23.23 24.36
C GLY A 156 -34.99 -24.69 24.12
N SER A 157 -35.85 -25.42 23.42
CA SER A 157 -35.61 -26.82 23.00
C SER A 157 -35.61 -27.02 21.47
N GLY A 158 -36.15 -26.07 20.72
CA GLY A 158 -36.24 -26.11 19.26
C GLY A 158 -34.95 -25.66 18.54
N PRO A 159 -34.98 -25.58 17.20
CA PRO A 159 -33.87 -25.06 16.40
C PRO A 159 -33.72 -23.53 16.54
N ALA A 160 -34.82 -22.80 16.73
CA ALA A 160 -34.79 -21.40 17.13
C ALA A 160 -34.59 -21.30 18.65
N ARG A 161 -33.69 -20.40 19.07
CA ARG A 161 -33.32 -20.13 20.47
C ARG A 161 -33.38 -18.63 20.71
N PHE A 162 -33.79 -18.24 21.92
CA PHE A 162 -33.99 -16.84 22.30
C PHE A 162 -33.44 -16.59 23.71
N PRO A 163 -33.13 -15.33 24.07
CA PRO A 163 -32.76 -15.00 25.44
C PRO A 163 -33.94 -15.25 26.39
N LEU A 164 -33.67 -15.92 27.51
CA LEU A 164 -34.68 -16.20 28.53
C LEU A 164 -35.28 -14.92 29.16
N PRO A 165 -34.53 -13.83 29.45
CA PRO A 165 -35.10 -12.57 29.89
C PRO A 165 -36.16 -12.01 28.92
N ASP A 166 -35.84 -12.01 27.63
CA ASP A 166 -36.73 -11.50 26.57
C ASP A 166 -37.98 -12.36 26.44
N MET A 167 -37.83 -13.69 26.49
CA MET A 167 -38.97 -14.62 26.52
C MET A 167 -39.89 -14.36 27.72
N LEU A 168 -39.33 -14.21 28.92
CA LEU A 168 -40.10 -13.91 30.13
C LEU A 168 -40.81 -12.57 30.01
N GLN A 169 -40.15 -11.56 29.41
CA GLN A 169 -40.75 -10.26 29.14
C GLN A 169 -41.89 -10.33 28.11
N SER A 170 -41.74 -11.06 27.00
CA SER A 170 -42.82 -11.23 26.01
C SER A 170 -44.01 -12.00 26.58
N VAL A 171 -43.78 -13.02 27.43
CA VAL A 171 -44.87 -13.73 28.12
C VAL A 171 -45.54 -12.82 29.15
N LEU A 172 -44.79 -11.98 29.87
CA LEU A 172 -45.34 -10.98 30.78
C LEU A 172 -46.23 -9.97 30.04
N GLU A 173 -45.76 -9.46 28.90
CA GLU A 173 -46.52 -8.53 28.05
C GLU A 173 -47.83 -9.17 27.55
N PHE A 174 -47.77 -10.42 27.07
CA PHE A 174 -48.96 -11.20 26.71
C PHE A 174 -49.95 -11.34 27.88
N VAL A 175 -49.47 -11.73 29.07
CA VAL A 175 -50.33 -11.91 30.26
C VAL A 175 -50.97 -10.57 30.70
N THR A 176 -50.28 -9.44 30.55
CA THR A 176 -50.85 -8.12 30.87
C THR A 176 -51.77 -7.54 29.79
N THR A 177 -51.85 -8.16 28.61
CA THR A 177 -52.69 -7.67 27.51
C THR A 177 -54.17 -8.00 27.77
N LYS A 178 -55.03 -6.98 27.80
CA LYS A 178 -56.47 -7.15 28.04
C LYS A 178 -57.18 -7.68 26.77
N PRO A 179 -58.04 -8.72 26.88
CA PRO A 179 -58.78 -9.23 25.74
C PRO A 179 -59.86 -8.23 25.24
N PRO A 180 -60.18 -8.21 23.93
CA PRO A 180 -61.21 -7.33 23.40
C PRO A 180 -62.63 -7.72 23.86
N GLY A 181 -63.25 -6.89 24.70
CA GLY A 181 -64.71 -6.82 24.83
C GLY A 181 -65.38 -7.74 25.86
N ALA A 182 -65.44 -7.28 27.12
CA ALA A 182 -66.51 -7.66 28.05
C ALA A 182 -67.25 -6.38 28.50
N ALA A 183 -68.35 -6.04 27.83
CA ALA A 183 -69.19 -4.88 28.16
C ALA A 183 -70.42 -5.30 29.00
N PRO A 184 -70.69 -4.67 30.15
CA PRO A 184 -71.84 -5.03 30.98
C PRO A 184 -73.17 -4.47 30.44
N ALA A 185 -74.25 -5.23 30.60
CA ALA A 185 -75.55 -4.88 30.07
C ALA A 185 -76.25 -3.73 30.83
N ALA A 186 -76.64 -2.67 30.10
CA ALA A 186 -77.51 -1.62 30.62
C ALA A 186 -78.99 -1.92 30.29
N ARG A 187 -79.89 -1.78 31.28
CA ARG A 187 -81.35 -1.99 31.15
C ARG A 187 -82.12 -0.68 31.34
N GLY A 188 -83.08 -0.40 30.44
CA GLY A 188 -83.98 0.77 30.46
C GLY A 188 -83.52 1.87 29.49
N SER A 189 -84.37 2.49 28.66
CA SER A 189 -85.83 2.66 28.71
C SER A 189 -86.53 2.42 27.34
N ARG A 190 -87.87 2.33 27.37
CA ARG A 190 -88.77 2.12 26.22
C ARG A 190 -88.86 3.35 25.28
N THR A 191 -88.98 3.10 23.96
CA THR A 191 -90.22 3.30 23.17
C THR A 191 -90.15 2.65 21.77
N THR A 192 -91.32 2.39 21.17
CA THR A 192 -91.63 1.58 19.96
C THR A 192 -92.19 2.46 18.82
N PRO A 193 -92.60 1.93 17.63
CA PRO A 193 -92.00 1.04 16.60
C PRO A 193 -92.14 1.74 15.18
N PRO A 194 -92.30 1.10 13.98
CA PRO A 194 -92.11 -0.30 13.53
C PRO A 194 -91.28 -0.50 12.22
N GLN A 195 -91.18 -1.78 11.83
CA GLN A 195 -90.75 -2.43 10.57
C GLN A 195 -91.52 -1.95 9.29
N PRO A 196 -91.13 -2.29 8.02
CA PRO A 196 -90.74 -3.66 7.58
C PRO A 196 -89.67 -3.88 6.46
N GLN A 197 -89.11 -5.09 6.50
CA GLN A 197 -88.74 -6.06 5.43
C GLN A 197 -88.43 -5.60 3.99
N ALA A 198 -87.28 -6.05 3.46
CA ALA A 198 -87.23 -6.93 2.27
C ALA A 198 -85.86 -7.64 2.10
N GLU A 199 -85.90 -8.91 1.75
CA GLU A 199 -84.84 -9.81 1.25
C GLU A 199 -84.70 -9.69 -0.30
N PRO A 200 -83.84 -10.46 -1.01
CA PRO A 200 -82.45 -10.90 -0.74
C PRO A 200 -81.54 -10.91 -2.02
N HIS A 201 -80.28 -11.39 -1.89
CA HIS A 201 -79.52 -12.17 -2.93
C HIS A 201 -79.17 -11.47 -4.30
N VAL A 202 -78.13 -11.80 -5.10
CA VAL A 202 -76.97 -12.72 -5.03
C VAL A 202 -75.99 -12.41 -6.20
N THR A 203 -74.69 -12.71 -6.07
CA THR A 203 -73.64 -12.83 -7.16
C THR A 203 -73.30 -11.56 -8.00
N ASP A 204 -72.14 -11.42 -8.68
CA ASP A 204 -70.99 -12.34 -8.83
C ASP A 204 -69.65 -11.65 -9.21
N LEU A 205 -68.59 -12.47 -9.19
CA LEU A 205 -67.39 -12.45 -10.04
C LEU A 205 -66.25 -11.43 -9.85
N ARG A 206 -65.09 -11.86 -10.35
CA ARG A 206 -63.71 -11.45 -10.01
C ARG A 206 -62.97 -11.03 -11.32
N PRO A 207 -61.64 -10.79 -11.38
CA PRO A 207 -61.08 -9.51 -11.82
C PRO A 207 -60.27 -9.58 -13.13
N ASN A 208 -59.71 -8.46 -13.59
CA ASN A 208 -58.33 -8.46 -14.12
C ASN A 208 -57.66 -7.08 -14.29
N SER A 209 -56.32 -7.13 -14.36
CA SER A 209 -55.36 -6.21 -15.01
C SER A 209 -55.12 -4.76 -14.51
N THR A 210 -53.87 -4.57 -14.05
CA THR A 210 -52.90 -3.43 -14.15
C THR A 210 -52.79 -2.80 -15.57
N PRO A 211 -52.02 -1.70 -15.87
CA PRO A 211 -50.78 -1.19 -15.20
C PRO A 211 -50.56 0.37 -15.20
N GLU A 212 -49.28 0.80 -15.06
CA GLU A 212 -48.64 2.13 -15.26
C GLU A 212 -48.70 3.13 -14.07
N ARG A 213 -47.63 3.78 -13.52
CA ARG A 213 -46.16 4.01 -13.74
C ARG A 213 -45.81 5.48 -14.12
N LYS A 214 -44.71 6.02 -13.52
CA LYS A 214 -43.95 7.27 -13.82
C LYS A 214 -44.46 8.58 -13.19
N ASP A 215 -43.69 9.66 -12.91
CA ASP A 215 -42.23 10.01 -12.81
C ASP A 215 -42.18 11.48 -12.23
N ALA A 216 -41.10 12.13 -11.76
CA ALA A 216 -39.78 11.80 -11.17
C ALA A 216 -39.07 13.11 -10.69
N GLY A 217 -38.06 13.04 -9.80
CA GLY A 217 -37.09 14.15 -9.49
C GLY A 217 -37.37 15.01 -8.23
N THR A 218 -36.38 15.64 -7.55
CA THR A 218 -34.91 15.71 -7.75
C THR A 218 -34.17 16.08 -6.41
N GLU A 219 -32.86 15.82 -6.37
CA GLU A 219 -31.71 16.17 -5.47
C GLU A 219 -31.79 17.45 -4.58
N ASP A 220 -30.95 17.77 -3.57
CA ASP A 220 -29.65 17.23 -3.08
C ASP A 220 -29.37 17.56 -1.57
N ARG A 221 -28.19 17.14 -1.09
CA ARG A 221 -27.44 17.27 0.18
C ARG A 221 -27.46 18.57 1.04
N ALA A 222 -27.29 18.32 2.36
CA ALA A 222 -26.24 18.86 3.28
C ALA A 222 -26.49 20.03 4.29
N PHE A 223 -26.38 19.64 5.58
CA PHE A 223 -25.66 20.27 6.72
C PHE A 223 -26.16 21.53 7.50
N PHE A 224 -25.99 21.41 8.83
CA PHE A 224 -26.13 22.34 9.98
C PHE A 224 -25.02 23.43 10.02
N PRO A 225 -25.03 24.53 10.84
CA PRO A 225 -25.25 24.54 12.32
C PRO A 225 -25.76 25.84 13.02
N GLY A 226 -25.84 25.85 14.37
CA GLY A 226 -25.98 27.07 15.19
C GLY A 226 -26.42 26.86 16.66
N ASN A 227 -25.62 27.30 17.64
CA ASN A 227 -25.79 27.03 19.08
C ASN A 227 -26.59 28.08 19.90
N SER A 228 -27.07 27.64 21.08
CA SER A 228 -26.97 28.27 22.43
C SER A 228 -28.26 28.57 23.21
N SER A 229 -28.20 28.33 24.53
CA SER A 229 -29.28 28.47 25.55
C SER A 229 -29.02 29.70 26.47
N PRO A 230 -29.93 30.14 27.38
CA PRO A 230 -30.06 29.47 28.71
C PRO A 230 -31.44 29.52 29.45
N GLN A 231 -31.52 28.70 30.51
CA GLN A 231 -32.37 28.62 31.74
C GLN A 231 -33.43 29.73 32.02
N HIS A 232 -34.61 29.48 32.64
CA HIS A 232 -34.89 28.68 33.86
C HIS A 232 -36.31 28.04 33.97
N THR A 233 -36.39 27.01 34.84
CA THR A 233 -37.46 26.14 35.41
C THR A 233 -38.72 26.78 36.06
N PRO A 234 -39.76 26.02 36.52
CA PRO A 234 -40.24 24.64 36.21
C PRO A 234 -41.79 24.42 36.12
N SER A 235 -42.26 23.29 35.55
CA SER A 235 -43.13 22.26 36.24
C SER A 235 -43.94 21.32 35.31
N ALA A 236 -43.81 20.01 35.57
CA ALA A 236 -44.75 18.89 35.34
C ALA A 236 -45.23 18.51 33.91
N PRO A 237 -45.60 17.22 33.65
CA PRO A 237 -45.56 16.64 32.31
C PRO A 237 -46.92 16.50 31.59
N PHE A 238 -46.90 16.50 30.26
CA PHE A 238 -48.03 16.13 29.40
C PHE A 238 -47.74 14.87 28.55
N GLN A 239 -48.82 14.17 28.20
CA GLN A 239 -48.84 12.84 27.59
C GLN A 239 -48.49 12.86 26.08
N PRO A 240 -48.01 11.73 25.51
CA PRO A 240 -48.01 11.52 24.07
C PRO A 240 -49.41 11.13 23.57
N SER A 241 -49.94 11.89 22.60
CA SER A 241 -51.25 11.66 21.99
C SER A 241 -51.17 10.86 20.68
N HIS A 242 -51.94 9.77 20.62
CA HIS A 242 -52.71 9.21 19.47
C HIS A 242 -52.29 9.46 18.00
N SER A 243 -52.46 8.57 17.03
CA SER A 243 -52.74 7.11 16.94
C SER A 243 -52.96 6.78 15.45
N SER A 244 -52.56 5.60 14.98
CA SER A 244 -53.07 5.04 13.71
C SER A 244 -53.57 3.64 13.94
N ALA A 245 -54.83 3.39 13.59
CA ALA A 245 -55.53 2.16 13.93
C ALA A 245 -55.61 1.21 12.72
N GLU A 246 -54.67 0.26 12.64
CA GLU A 246 -54.99 -1.08 12.16
C GLU A 246 -55.26 -1.97 13.37
N VAL A 247 -56.43 -2.60 13.42
CA VAL A 247 -56.78 -3.53 14.50
C VAL A 247 -56.15 -4.89 14.19
N LEU A 248 -54.84 -4.98 14.44
CA LEU A 248 -54.20 -6.25 14.75
C LEU A 248 -54.79 -6.76 16.07
N GLU A 249 -55.52 -7.87 16.01
CA GLU A 249 -55.91 -8.61 17.21
C GLU A 249 -54.65 -9.01 17.98
N ARG A 250 -54.36 -8.28 19.07
CA ARG A 250 -53.22 -8.62 19.92
C ARG A 250 -53.55 -9.92 20.64
N PRO A 251 -52.67 -10.94 20.60
CA PRO A 251 -52.89 -12.16 21.36
C PRO A 251 -52.98 -11.81 22.85
N ALA A 252 -54.06 -12.26 23.49
CA ALA A 252 -54.37 -11.99 24.88
C ALA A 252 -54.93 -13.25 25.55
N PRO A 253 -54.71 -13.48 26.86
CA PRO A 253 -55.27 -14.63 27.56
C PRO A 253 -56.80 -14.59 27.57
N HIS A 254 -57.43 -15.72 27.22
CA HIS A 254 -58.88 -15.88 27.24
C HIS A 254 -59.32 -16.58 28.53
N VAL A 255 -60.23 -15.95 29.29
CA VAL A 255 -60.91 -16.49 30.49
C VAL A 255 -59.94 -16.98 31.58
N VAL A 256 -59.37 -16.05 32.33
CA VAL A 256 -58.47 -16.29 33.49
C VAL A 256 -58.95 -15.44 34.67
N SER A 257 -58.82 -15.92 35.91
CA SER A 257 -59.15 -15.10 37.09
C SER A 257 -58.08 -14.05 37.39
N GLU A 258 -58.47 -12.92 38.00
CA GLU A 258 -57.50 -11.88 38.40
C GLU A 258 -56.47 -12.40 39.41
N GLU A 259 -56.84 -13.35 40.27
CA GLU A 259 -55.95 -13.97 41.27
C GLU A 259 -54.86 -14.83 40.60
N GLU A 260 -55.24 -15.67 39.62
CA GLU A 260 -54.29 -16.46 38.82
C GLU A 260 -53.37 -15.55 37.99
N LEU A 261 -53.92 -14.49 37.38
CA LEU A 261 -53.15 -13.57 36.55
C LEU A 261 -52.09 -12.83 37.37
N ASN A 262 -52.47 -12.31 38.55
CA ASN A 262 -51.55 -11.66 39.48
C ASN A 262 -50.46 -12.62 40.00
N LEU A 263 -50.82 -13.89 40.27
CA LEU A 263 -49.86 -14.92 40.68
C LEU A 263 -48.83 -15.20 39.59
N VAL A 264 -49.29 -15.45 38.35
CA VAL A 264 -48.42 -15.70 37.19
C VAL A 264 -47.54 -14.49 36.91
N GLN A 265 -48.09 -13.28 36.94
CA GLN A 265 -47.35 -12.03 36.75
C GLN A 265 -46.22 -11.88 37.80
N THR A 266 -46.53 -12.12 39.08
CA THR A 266 -45.55 -12.03 40.18
C THR A 266 -44.44 -13.07 40.04
N CYS A 267 -44.78 -14.31 39.67
CA CYS A 267 -43.80 -15.37 39.43
C CYS A 267 -42.89 -15.05 38.23
N LEU A 268 -43.45 -14.62 37.09
CA LEU A 268 -42.68 -14.27 35.89
C LEU A 268 -41.78 -13.06 36.12
N GLN A 269 -42.25 -12.01 36.81
CA GLN A 269 -41.42 -10.85 37.17
C GLN A 269 -40.28 -11.25 38.11
N ARG A 270 -40.57 -12.08 39.12
CA ARG A 270 -39.54 -12.59 40.02
C ARG A 270 -38.47 -13.38 39.27
N TRP A 271 -38.86 -14.36 38.46
CA TRP A 271 -37.92 -15.15 37.67
C TRP A 271 -37.16 -14.27 36.67
N ARG A 272 -37.81 -13.30 36.02
CA ARG A 272 -37.10 -12.37 35.12
C ARG A 272 -35.99 -11.63 35.86
N ASN A 273 -36.28 -11.07 37.04
CA ASN A 273 -35.28 -10.36 37.85
C ASN A 273 -34.15 -11.30 38.33
N GLU A 274 -34.48 -12.53 38.75
CA GLU A 274 -33.48 -13.54 39.15
C GLU A 274 -32.56 -13.91 37.98
N ILE A 275 -33.11 -14.12 36.77
CA ILE A 275 -32.34 -14.47 35.57
C ILE A 275 -31.53 -13.28 35.04
N GLU A 276 -32.06 -12.05 35.11
CA GLU A 276 -31.30 -10.83 34.74
C GLU A 276 -30.11 -10.62 35.67
N GLN A 277 -30.26 -10.88 36.97
CA GLN A 277 -29.14 -10.85 37.92
C GLN A 277 -28.11 -11.97 37.66
N ASP A 278 -28.55 -13.22 37.45
CA ASP A 278 -27.66 -14.33 37.08
C ASP A 278 -26.81 -13.99 35.84
N VAL A 279 -27.45 -13.44 34.81
CA VAL A 279 -26.79 -13.01 33.56
C VAL A 279 -25.81 -11.87 33.81
N GLN A 280 -26.14 -10.90 34.67
CA GLN A 280 -25.21 -9.83 35.05
C GLN A 280 -24.00 -10.39 35.81
N ASP A 281 -24.22 -11.19 36.86
CA ASP A 281 -23.18 -11.77 37.71
C ASP A 281 -22.21 -12.66 36.91
N LEU A 282 -22.72 -13.40 35.92
CA LEU A 282 -21.91 -14.17 34.98
C LEU A 282 -21.06 -13.27 34.07
N ASN A 283 -21.64 -12.24 33.47
CA ASN A 283 -20.91 -11.28 32.63
C ASN A 283 -19.80 -10.56 33.41
N GLU A 284 -20.09 -10.07 34.62
CA GLU A 284 -19.09 -9.46 35.49
C GLU A 284 -17.99 -10.44 35.89
N SER A 285 -18.34 -11.72 36.12
CA SER A 285 -17.36 -12.75 36.47
C SER A 285 -16.45 -13.11 35.30
N ILE A 286 -16.99 -13.15 34.08
CA ILE A 286 -16.20 -13.32 32.85
C ILE A 286 -15.27 -12.11 32.65
N ALA A 287 -15.78 -10.88 32.81
CA ALA A 287 -14.99 -9.66 32.69
C ALA A 287 -13.83 -9.60 33.71
N ARG A 288 -14.09 -9.98 34.97
CA ARG A 288 -13.05 -10.09 36.02
C ARG A 288 -11.97 -11.12 35.66
N ILE A 289 -12.33 -12.26 35.07
CA ILE A 289 -11.37 -13.29 34.66
C ILE A 289 -10.54 -12.81 33.46
N ASN A 290 -11.16 -12.17 32.45
CA ASN A 290 -10.43 -11.58 31.32
C ASN A 290 -9.38 -10.57 31.79
N LEU A 291 -9.76 -9.62 32.65
CA LEU A 291 -8.85 -8.65 33.23
C LEU A 291 -7.68 -9.32 33.98
N SER A 292 -7.96 -10.40 34.73
CA SER A 292 -6.94 -11.19 35.42
C SER A 292 -6.00 -11.95 34.48
N ILE A 293 -6.45 -12.34 33.29
CA ILE A 293 -5.62 -12.98 32.26
C ILE A 293 -4.74 -11.94 31.56
N GLU A 294 -5.32 -10.79 31.20
CA GLU A 294 -4.61 -9.65 30.57
C GLU A 294 -3.50 -9.11 31.49
N GLN A 295 -3.78 -8.98 32.79
CA GLN A 295 -2.83 -8.44 33.77
C GLN A 295 -1.81 -9.48 34.30
N MET A 296 -1.89 -10.76 33.89
CA MET A 296 -1.06 -11.85 34.44
C MET A 296 0.45 -11.57 34.38
N TYR A 297 0.90 -10.88 33.33
CA TYR A 297 2.30 -10.51 33.09
C TYR A 297 2.61 -9.03 33.37
N CYS A 298 1.65 -8.25 33.89
CA CYS A 298 1.85 -6.87 34.36
C CYS A 298 2.52 -6.82 35.75
N ASP A 299 3.38 -7.80 36.03
CA ASP A 299 4.07 -7.99 37.30
C ASP A 299 5.35 -7.13 37.32
N PRO A 300 5.61 -6.31 38.36
CA PRO A 300 6.86 -5.55 38.45
C PRO A 300 8.12 -6.42 38.38
N LEU A 301 8.04 -7.69 38.81
CA LEU A 301 9.15 -8.64 38.70
C LEU A 301 9.45 -9.07 37.25
N LEU A 302 8.53 -8.82 36.32
CA LEU A 302 8.65 -9.13 34.89
C LEU A 302 8.82 -7.86 34.02
N GLN A 303 9.29 -6.77 34.63
CA GLN A 303 9.53 -5.48 33.98
C GLN A 303 10.97 -4.97 34.21
N GLN A 304 11.94 -5.88 34.35
CA GLN A 304 13.34 -5.56 34.67
C GLN A 304 14.26 -5.55 33.43
N VAL A 305 13.86 -6.18 32.31
CA VAL A 305 14.66 -6.28 31.08
C VAL A 305 13.93 -5.64 29.88
N PRO A 306 13.81 -4.30 29.84
CA PRO A 306 13.24 -3.57 28.72
C PRO A 306 14.14 -3.57 27.48
N TYR A 307 13.51 -3.73 26.33
CA TYR A 307 14.07 -3.57 24.99
C TYR A 307 13.20 -2.58 24.22
N HIS A 308 13.80 -1.52 23.69
CA HIS A 308 13.12 -0.46 22.95
C HIS A 308 13.22 -0.70 21.45
N LEU A 309 12.11 -0.54 20.73
CA LEU A 309 12.07 -0.70 19.29
C LEU A 309 12.87 0.42 18.63
N HIS A 310 13.91 0.07 17.90
CA HIS A 310 14.80 1.02 17.23
C HIS A 310 14.54 1.10 15.73
N ALA A 311 14.29 -0.03 15.06
CA ALA A 311 13.97 -0.04 13.64
C ALA A 311 12.94 -1.10 13.26
N VAL A 312 12.18 -0.79 12.20
CA VAL A 312 11.18 -1.67 11.59
C VAL A 312 11.39 -1.68 10.08
N LEU A 313 11.67 -2.84 9.53
CA LEU A 313 11.87 -3.03 8.10
C LEU A 313 10.56 -3.54 7.48
N VAL A 314 10.05 -2.79 6.50
CA VAL A 314 8.74 -2.99 5.88
C VAL A 314 8.92 -3.40 4.42
N HIS A 315 8.06 -4.32 3.98
CA HIS A 315 8.02 -4.81 2.60
C HIS A 315 6.59 -4.66 2.03
N GLN A 316 6.48 -4.13 0.81
CA GLN A 316 5.25 -4.06 0.01
C GLN A 316 5.45 -4.74 -1.35
N GLY A 317 4.75 -5.86 -1.58
CA GLY A 317 4.89 -6.63 -2.82
C GLY A 317 4.73 -8.13 -2.61
N GLN A 318 5.10 -8.89 -3.62
CA GLN A 318 5.11 -10.35 -3.66
C GLN A 318 6.46 -10.89 -3.16
N ALA A 319 6.57 -12.21 -2.92
CA ALA A 319 7.79 -12.83 -2.42
C ALA A 319 9.04 -12.55 -3.29
N ASN A 320 8.86 -12.48 -4.61
CA ASN A 320 9.96 -12.37 -5.58
C ASN A 320 10.28 -10.92 -5.98
N ALA A 321 9.38 -9.97 -5.71
CA ALA A 321 9.50 -8.57 -6.13
C ALA A 321 8.59 -7.67 -5.29
N GLY A 322 9.18 -6.60 -4.76
CA GLY A 322 8.46 -5.59 -3.98
C GLY A 322 9.36 -4.45 -3.56
N HIS A 323 8.74 -3.45 -2.95
CA HIS A 323 9.40 -2.26 -2.43
C HIS A 323 9.71 -2.40 -0.94
N TYR A 324 10.85 -1.87 -0.52
CA TYR A 324 11.36 -2.00 0.85
C TYR A 324 11.74 -0.63 1.41
N TRP A 325 11.37 -0.39 2.68
CA TRP A 325 11.77 0.82 3.41
C TRP A 325 11.94 0.51 4.89
N ALA A 326 12.56 1.44 5.62
CA ALA A 326 12.74 1.35 7.06
C ALA A 326 12.02 2.49 7.78
N PHE A 327 11.48 2.21 8.95
CA PHE A 327 11.29 3.22 9.99
C PHE A 327 12.39 3.03 11.03
N ILE A 328 13.08 4.11 11.40
CA ILE A 328 14.14 4.11 12.43
C ILE A 328 13.83 5.22 13.42
N TYR A 329 13.91 4.92 14.72
CA TYR A 329 13.70 5.90 15.78
C TYR A 329 14.98 6.68 16.03
N ASP A 330 14.92 8.00 15.84
CA ASP A 330 16.04 8.89 16.12
C ASP A 330 16.01 9.34 17.58
N GLN A 331 16.95 8.85 18.39
CA GLN A 331 17.01 9.13 19.83
C GLN A 331 17.25 10.63 20.15
N PRO A 332 18.10 11.39 19.42
CA PRO A 332 18.24 12.83 19.59
C PRO A 332 16.94 13.62 19.36
N ARG A 333 16.27 13.43 18.21
CA ARG A 333 15.02 14.14 17.84
C ARG A 333 13.81 13.62 18.60
N LYS A 334 13.89 12.37 19.09
CA LYS A 334 12.79 11.62 19.74
C LYS A 334 11.60 11.36 18.83
N SER A 335 11.81 11.38 17.51
CA SER A 335 10.78 11.10 16.50
C SER A 335 11.17 9.92 15.61
N TRP A 336 10.17 9.37 14.91
CA TRP A 336 10.41 8.31 13.93
C TRP A 336 10.78 8.93 12.58
N LEU A 337 11.79 8.37 11.93
CA LEU A 337 12.19 8.75 10.58
C LEU A 337 11.88 7.59 9.63
N LYS A 338 11.26 7.91 8.48
CA LYS A 338 10.97 6.97 7.39
C LYS A 338 12.05 7.11 6.33
N TYR A 339 12.88 6.07 6.20
CA TYR A 339 13.94 5.95 5.22
C TYR A 339 13.43 5.16 4.02
N ASN A 340 13.10 5.88 2.94
CA ASN A 340 12.50 5.33 1.73
C ASN A 340 13.34 5.75 0.51
N ASP A 341 14.32 4.92 0.15
CA ASP A 341 15.37 5.21 -0.82
C ASP A 341 16.07 6.56 -0.55
N ILE A 342 15.98 7.51 -1.49
CA ILE A 342 16.55 8.86 -1.40
C ILE A 342 15.78 9.77 -0.43
N SER A 343 14.56 9.39 -0.03
CA SER A 343 13.67 10.22 0.77
C SER A 343 13.72 9.80 2.23
N VAL A 344 14.30 10.65 3.08
CA VAL A 344 14.24 10.53 4.54
C VAL A 344 13.27 11.59 5.05
N THR A 345 12.11 11.14 5.58
CA THR A 345 11.07 12.04 6.09
C THR A 345 10.80 11.80 7.57
N GLU A 346 10.42 12.84 8.31
CA GLU A 346 9.82 12.64 9.63
C GLU A 346 8.49 11.88 9.52
N SER A 347 8.19 11.07 10.53
CA SER A 347 7.05 10.16 10.58
C SER A 347 6.58 9.99 12.03
N SER A 348 5.35 9.51 12.20
CA SER A 348 4.77 9.23 13.51
C SER A 348 4.66 7.72 13.79
N TRP A 349 4.37 7.36 15.04
CA TRP A 349 4.09 5.98 15.42
C TRP A 349 2.85 5.44 14.70
N GLU A 350 1.81 6.26 14.54
CA GLU A 350 0.55 5.90 13.86
C GLU A 350 0.75 5.64 12.35
N GLU A 351 1.74 6.29 11.72
CA GLU A 351 2.16 5.94 10.37
C GLU A 351 2.90 4.60 10.32
N LEU A 352 3.84 4.40 11.25
CA LEU A 352 4.58 3.13 11.37
C LEU A 352 3.60 1.97 11.57
N GLU A 353 2.66 2.04 12.51
CA GLU A 353 1.66 0.99 12.77
C GLU A 353 0.85 0.66 11.50
N ARG A 354 0.36 1.69 10.80
CA ARG A 354 -0.47 1.58 9.59
C ARG A 354 0.26 0.89 8.44
N ASP A 355 1.55 1.17 8.26
CA ASP A 355 2.36 0.60 7.17
C ASP A 355 2.97 -0.77 7.58
N SER A 356 3.13 -1.03 8.88
CA SER A 356 3.92 -2.16 9.39
C SER A 356 3.10 -3.33 9.96
N PHE A 357 1.98 -3.10 10.62
CA PHE A 357 1.26 -4.19 11.29
C PHE A 357 0.57 -5.14 10.28
N GLY A 358 0.21 -4.64 9.10
CA GLY A 358 -0.55 -5.37 8.07
C GLY A 358 -2.07 -5.10 8.15
N GLY A 359 -2.84 -5.79 7.29
CA GLY A 359 -4.30 -5.76 7.25
C GLY A 359 -4.94 -4.64 6.43
N VAL A 360 -4.31 -3.45 6.33
CA VAL A 360 -4.90 -2.27 5.65
C VAL A 360 -4.25 -1.98 4.30
N LYS A 361 -2.99 -2.38 4.10
CA LYS A 361 -2.19 -2.18 2.89
C LYS A 361 -1.49 -3.48 2.49
N ASN A 362 -0.98 -3.53 1.26
CA ASN A 362 -0.11 -4.63 0.79
C ASN A 362 1.29 -4.62 1.46
N ALA A 363 1.56 -3.61 2.30
CA ALA A 363 2.74 -3.43 3.12
C ALA A 363 2.63 -4.18 4.46
N SER A 364 3.76 -4.66 4.97
CA SER A 364 3.87 -5.25 6.31
C SER A 364 5.33 -5.31 6.76
N ALA A 365 5.59 -5.19 8.05
CA ALA A 365 6.90 -5.47 8.63
C ALA A 365 7.29 -6.94 8.42
N TYR A 366 8.54 -7.15 8.00
CA TYR A 366 9.17 -8.47 7.92
C TYR A 366 10.33 -8.63 8.91
N CYS A 367 10.82 -7.53 9.49
CA CYS A 367 11.86 -7.57 10.51
C CYS A 367 11.70 -6.42 11.51
N LEU A 368 11.86 -6.72 12.81
CA LEU A 368 11.84 -5.79 13.93
C LEU A 368 13.21 -5.80 14.61
N MET A 369 13.77 -4.63 14.89
CA MET A 369 15.05 -4.48 15.59
C MET A 369 14.83 -3.70 16.88
N TYR A 370 15.06 -4.37 18.00
CA TYR A 370 15.00 -3.78 19.34
C TYR A 370 16.41 -3.61 19.91
N ILE A 371 16.63 -2.56 20.69
CA ILE A 371 17.87 -2.31 21.43
C ILE A 371 17.62 -2.41 22.94
N SER A 372 18.58 -2.97 23.67
CA SER A 372 18.54 -2.96 25.13
C SER A 372 18.60 -1.53 25.68
N ASP A 373 17.95 -1.29 26.80
CA ASP A 373 17.96 0.01 27.50
C ASP A 373 19.38 0.51 27.83
N GLN A 374 20.35 -0.38 28.07
CA GLN A 374 21.77 0.01 28.23
C GLN A 374 22.33 0.72 26.99
N VAL A 375 22.06 0.17 25.79
CA VAL A 375 22.46 0.79 24.51
C VAL A 375 21.67 2.08 24.25
N SER A 376 20.37 2.06 24.57
CA SER A 376 19.49 3.23 24.41
C SER A 376 19.97 4.44 25.21
N ARG A 377 20.38 4.23 26.48
CA ARG A 377 20.93 5.29 27.34
C ARG A 377 22.25 5.82 26.82
N SER A 378 23.18 4.94 26.40
CA SER A 378 24.45 5.36 25.82
C SER A 378 24.27 6.24 24.57
N ALA A 379 23.30 5.91 23.71
CA ALA A 379 22.98 6.73 22.53
C ALA A 379 22.31 8.08 22.88
N ALA A 380 21.56 8.14 23.98
CA ALA A 380 20.89 9.35 24.46
C ALA A 380 21.84 10.30 25.22
N ASP A 381 22.80 9.78 25.99
CA ASP A 381 23.76 10.58 26.75
C ASP A 381 24.73 11.37 25.84
N GLU A 382 25.05 10.84 24.64
CA GLU A 382 25.82 11.57 23.61
C GLU A 382 25.01 12.62 22.85
N ALA A 383 23.68 12.65 23.00
CA ALA A 383 22.78 13.55 22.26
C ALA A 383 22.65 14.96 22.87
N GLY A 384 23.36 15.27 23.96
CA GLY A 384 23.25 16.54 24.70
C GLY A 384 23.82 17.80 24.02
N GLY A 385 24.02 17.80 22.70
CA GLY A 385 24.59 18.92 21.93
C GLY A 385 23.78 19.26 20.68
N SER A 386 24.01 20.45 20.11
CA SER A 386 23.42 20.84 18.82
C SER A 386 23.78 19.84 17.71
N GLU A 387 22.79 19.39 16.93
CA GLU A 387 22.96 18.35 15.90
C GLU A 387 24.10 18.66 14.92
N VAL A 388 24.19 19.90 14.45
CA VAL A 388 25.26 20.37 13.55
C VAL A 388 26.64 20.23 14.21
N GLY A 389 26.73 20.56 15.49
CA GLY A 389 27.94 20.41 16.29
C GLY A 389 28.24 18.98 16.74
N ARG A 390 27.30 18.03 16.57
CA ARG A 390 27.52 16.60 16.75
C ARG A 390 28.05 15.98 15.46
N PHE A 391 27.38 16.21 14.33
CA PHE A 391 27.83 15.72 13.02
C PHE A 391 29.27 16.17 12.71
N GLN A 392 29.58 17.45 12.94
CA GLN A 392 30.93 17.98 12.76
C GLN A 392 31.99 17.22 13.59
N LYS A 393 31.69 16.90 14.86
CA LYS A 393 32.61 16.12 15.72
C LYS A 393 32.75 14.67 15.28
N GLU A 394 31.67 14.06 14.77
CA GLU A 394 31.70 12.69 14.26
C GLU A 394 32.56 12.62 12.99
N VAL A 395 32.46 13.59 12.09
CA VAL A 395 33.34 13.72 10.91
C VAL A 395 34.79 13.98 11.33
N GLU A 396 35.04 14.87 12.29
CA GLU A 396 36.38 15.13 12.84
C GLU A 396 37.02 13.92 13.55
N ALA A 397 36.21 12.95 13.99
CA ALA A 397 36.66 11.70 14.61
C ALA A 397 36.98 10.58 13.59
N LEU A 398 36.64 10.75 12.30
CA LEU A 398 36.94 9.76 11.25
C LEU A 398 38.45 9.72 10.92
N PRO A 399 38.96 8.62 10.35
CA PRO A 399 40.30 8.57 9.76
C PRO A 399 40.52 9.68 8.70
N PRO A 400 41.73 10.28 8.61
CA PRO A 400 42.00 11.39 7.70
C PRO A 400 41.68 11.09 6.22
N GLU A 401 41.82 9.84 5.80
CA GLU A 401 41.52 9.40 4.43
C GLU A 401 40.02 9.51 4.12
N LEU A 402 39.15 9.24 5.10
CA LEU A 402 37.69 9.40 4.97
C LEU A 402 37.27 10.87 5.12
N GLN A 403 37.95 11.64 5.96
CA GLN A 403 37.73 13.10 6.05
C GLN A 403 38.01 13.78 4.71
N HIS A 404 39.15 13.46 4.07
CA HIS A 404 39.49 14.00 2.75
C HIS A 404 38.45 13.59 1.70
N TYR A 405 37.99 12.32 1.70
CA TYR A 405 36.96 11.86 0.77
C TYR A 405 35.65 12.65 0.92
N ILE A 406 35.17 12.87 2.15
CA ILE A 406 33.96 13.67 2.43
C ILE A 406 34.15 15.13 2.00
N GLN A 407 35.31 15.73 2.27
CA GLN A 407 35.62 17.11 1.87
C GLN A 407 35.66 17.27 0.34
N GLU A 408 36.26 16.31 -0.38
CA GLU A 408 36.31 16.32 -1.83
C GLU A 408 34.92 16.14 -2.47
N ASP A 409 34.08 15.27 -1.92
CA ASP A 409 32.73 15.03 -2.42
C ASP A 409 31.79 16.22 -2.14
N ASN A 410 31.85 16.79 -0.93
CA ASN A 410 31.11 18.02 -0.59
C ASN A 410 31.54 19.20 -1.47
N TRP A 411 32.85 19.39 -1.71
CA TRP A 411 33.35 20.44 -2.59
C TRP A 411 32.87 20.25 -4.04
N ARG A 412 32.77 19.01 -4.53
CA ARG A 412 32.18 18.74 -5.85
C ARG A 412 30.70 19.12 -5.90
N LEU A 413 29.93 18.85 -4.84
CA LEU A 413 28.54 19.27 -4.73
C LEU A 413 28.39 20.80 -4.69
N GLU A 414 29.28 21.50 -3.97
CA GLU A 414 29.36 22.97 -3.98
C GLU A 414 29.66 23.51 -5.39
N GLN A 415 30.59 22.90 -6.12
CA GLN A 415 30.85 23.24 -7.52
C GLN A 415 29.66 22.95 -8.44
N GLU A 416 28.92 21.85 -8.23
CA GLU A 416 27.70 21.57 -9.00
C GLU A 416 26.58 22.59 -8.72
N ALA A 417 26.51 23.14 -7.50
CA ALA A 417 25.61 24.23 -7.15
C ALA A 417 26.05 25.58 -7.74
N GLU A 418 27.33 25.93 -7.65
CA GLU A 418 27.91 27.14 -8.28
C GLU A 418 27.70 27.12 -9.80
N GLU A 419 28.01 26.00 -10.47
CA GLU A 419 27.77 25.80 -11.91
C GLU A 419 26.28 25.96 -12.26
N TRP A 420 25.36 25.46 -11.42
CA TRP A 420 23.92 25.60 -11.63
C TRP A 420 23.44 27.05 -11.44
N GLU A 421 23.96 27.77 -10.44
CA GLU A 421 23.65 29.19 -10.20
C GLU A 421 24.18 30.09 -11.33
N GLU A 422 25.42 29.86 -11.80
CA GLU A 422 25.97 30.54 -12.98
C GLU A 422 25.06 30.31 -14.20
N GLU A 423 24.67 29.06 -14.44
CA GLU A 423 23.73 28.71 -15.52
C GLU A 423 22.35 29.34 -15.36
N GLN A 424 21.83 29.56 -14.14
CA GLN A 424 20.56 30.31 -13.96
C GLN A 424 20.75 31.81 -14.18
N SER A 425 21.88 32.38 -13.72
CA SER A 425 22.17 33.81 -13.87
C SER A 425 22.21 34.25 -15.34
N CYS A 426 22.77 33.40 -16.22
CA CYS A 426 22.80 33.60 -17.66
C CYS A 426 21.41 33.50 -18.34
N LYS A 427 20.37 33.00 -17.63
CA LYS A 427 18.99 32.90 -18.15
C LYS A 427 18.10 34.07 -17.73
N ILE A 428 18.56 34.94 -16.82
CA ILE A 428 17.83 36.14 -16.38
C ILE A 428 18.30 37.33 -17.23
N PRO A 429 17.42 37.98 -18.03
CA PRO A 429 17.80 39.19 -18.75
C PRO A 429 18.14 40.31 -17.77
N GLN A 430 19.34 40.88 -17.89
CA GLN A 430 19.68 42.11 -17.16
C GLN A 430 18.81 43.26 -17.67
N MET A 431 17.80 43.64 -16.88
CA MET A 431 17.07 44.89 -17.08
C MET A 431 17.86 46.02 -16.39
N GLU A 432 18.17 47.09 -17.12
CA GLU A 432 19.09 48.14 -16.67
C GLU A 432 18.66 48.81 -15.34
N PRO A 433 19.62 49.18 -14.46
CA PRO A 433 19.32 49.93 -13.25
C PRO A 433 19.02 51.40 -13.57
N SER A 434 17.74 51.76 -13.57
CA SER A 434 17.32 53.17 -13.54
C SER A 434 17.38 53.73 -12.10
N PRO A 435 17.87 54.96 -11.88
CA PRO A 435 18.17 55.45 -10.53
C PRO A 435 16.98 56.07 -9.79
N ALA A 436 17.05 55.97 -8.45
CA ALA A 436 16.35 56.76 -7.43
C ALA A 436 14.83 56.58 -7.26
N SER A 437 14.45 56.02 -6.10
CA SER A 437 13.60 56.71 -5.11
C SER A 437 13.81 56.09 -3.71
N GLU A 438 13.68 56.92 -2.67
CA GLU A 438 14.08 56.59 -1.29
C GLU A 438 12.98 55.88 -0.47
N SER A 439 13.42 55.01 0.44
CA SER A 439 12.83 54.68 1.76
C SER A 439 11.30 54.53 1.95
N GLN A 440 10.88 53.40 2.54
CA GLN A 440 10.48 53.37 3.97
C GLN A 440 10.28 51.95 4.51
N ASP A 441 10.37 51.80 5.83
CA ASP A 441 10.23 50.56 6.60
C ASP A 441 8.82 49.94 6.50
N LEU A 442 8.72 48.63 6.80
CA LEU A 442 7.98 48.13 7.97
C LEU A 442 8.13 46.60 8.15
N SER A 443 8.20 46.17 9.41
CA SER A 443 8.29 44.76 9.81
C SER A 443 6.91 44.16 10.12
N SER A 444 6.65 42.91 9.74
CA SER A 444 5.68 42.03 10.43
C SER A 444 5.79 40.57 9.98
N GLU A 445 5.59 39.64 10.92
CA GLU A 445 5.63 38.19 10.71
C GLU A 445 4.38 37.65 10.01
N SER A 446 4.57 36.67 9.11
CA SER A 446 3.76 35.45 9.01
C SER A 446 4.31 34.50 7.94
N GLY A 447 4.37 33.21 8.24
CA GLY A 447 4.37 32.15 7.23
C GLY A 447 3.11 31.29 7.41
N PRO A 448 3.05 30.08 6.83
CA PRO A 448 3.77 29.60 5.65
C PRO A 448 2.78 29.06 4.58
N ASP A 449 3.12 29.16 3.29
CA ASP A 449 2.57 28.25 2.27
C ASP A 449 3.27 28.48 0.91
N GLN A 450 4.07 27.51 0.47
CA GLN A 450 4.05 27.03 -0.93
C GLN A 450 4.92 25.78 -1.11
N SER A 451 4.34 24.81 -1.82
CA SER A 451 4.95 23.54 -2.18
C SER A 451 6.11 23.70 -3.17
N SER A 452 7.34 23.52 -2.73
CA SER A 452 8.48 23.24 -3.61
C SER A 452 8.62 21.73 -3.81
N VAL A 453 8.11 21.21 -4.93
CA VAL A 453 8.47 19.86 -5.39
C VAL A 453 9.96 19.88 -5.70
N CYS A 454 10.77 19.21 -4.88
CA CYS A 454 12.20 19.10 -5.12
C CYS A 454 12.42 18.01 -6.18
N GLU A 455 12.64 18.44 -7.42
CA GLU A 455 12.94 17.55 -8.53
C GLU A 455 14.33 16.91 -8.34
N GLN A 456 14.45 15.64 -8.74
CA GLN A 456 15.69 14.87 -8.70
C GLN A 456 16.75 15.50 -9.64
N HIS A 457 18.04 15.21 -9.42
CA HIS A 457 19.12 15.53 -10.36
C HIS A 457 18.75 15.12 -11.80
N VAL A 458 18.32 16.08 -12.63
CA VAL A 458 18.17 15.88 -14.06
C VAL A 458 19.50 16.25 -14.70
N ARG A 459 20.28 15.24 -15.10
CA ARG A 459 21.36 15.45 -16.06
C ARG A 459 20.76 16.10 -17.31
N SER A 460 21.43 17.10 -17.89
CA SER A 460 20.95 17.68 -19.13
C SER A 460 20.81 16.57 -20.18
N LEU A 461 19.71 16.60 -20.95
CA LEU A 461 19.48 15.61 -22.01
C LEU A 461 20.65 15.56 -23.00
N SER A 462 21.37 16.67 -23.19
CA SER A 462 22.58 16.69 -24.02
C SER A 462 23.74 15.88 -23.43
N SER A 463 23.97 15.92 -22.11
CA SER A 463 24.96 15.06 -21.45
C SER A 463 24.54 13.58 -21.49
N GLU A 464 23.25 13.27 -21.30
CA GLU A 464 22.76 11.89 -21.48
C GLU A 464 22.99 11.37 -22.90
N HIS A 465 22.78 12.22 -23.91
CA HIS A 465 23.01 11.86 -25.32
C HIS A 465 24.51 11.80 -25.68
N ALA A 466 25.36 12.62 -25.05
CA ALA A 466 26.82 12.51 -25.17
C ALA A 466 27.34 11.18 -24.61
N LEU A 467 26.79 10.71 -23.49
CA LEU A 467 27.17 9.43 -22.88
C LEU A 467 26.91 8.23 -23.82
N ILE A 468 25.85 8.28 -24.64
CA ILE A 468 25.56 7.25 -25.66
C ILE A 468 26.66 7.21 -26.75
N ALA A 469 27.18 8.38 -27.12
CA ALA A 469 28.19 8.52 -28.18
C ALA A 469 29.64 8.27 -27.71
N LYS A 470 29.86 8.27 -26.39
CA LYS A 470 31.16 8.30 -25.71
C LYS A 470 32.27 7.48 -26.37
N GLU A 471 32.01 6.23 -26.72
CA GLU A 471 33.01 5.34 -27.31
C GLU A 471 33.44 5.79 -28.72
N GLN A 472 32.50 6.26 -29.55
CA GLN A 472 32.80 6.78 -30.89
C GLN A 472 33.51 8.14 -30.81
N THR A 473 33.08 9.02 -29.89
CA THR A 473 33.76 10.31 -29.66
C THR A 473 35.19 10.11 -29.15
N ALA A 474 35.42 9.17 -28.23
CA ALA A 474 36.77 8.80 -27.78
C ALA A 474 37.63 8.22 -28.91
N LYS A 475 37.04 7.44 -29.81
CA LYS A 475 37.73 6.90 -31.00
C LYS A 475 38.11 8.00 -32.00
N ALA A 476 37.22 8.96 -32.26
CA ALA A 476 37.53 10.13 -33.09
C ALA A 476 38.69 10.94 -32.49
N ILE A 477 38.70 11.16 -31.17
CA ILE A 477 39.83 11.79 -30.46
C ILE A 477 41.13 10.99 -30.66
N ALA A 478 41.09 9.67 -30.52
CA ALA A 478 42.27 8.81 -30.64
C ALA A 478 42.93 8.89 -32.02
N ASN A 479 42.14 9.03 -33.09
CA ASN A 479 42.62 9.14 -34.48
C ASN A 479 43.46 10.41 -34.73
N THR A 480 43.26 11.49 -33.97
CA THR A 480 43.90 12.80 -34.18
C THR A 480 45.35 12.93 -33.66
N ALA A 481 46.05 11.82 -33.44
CA ALA A 481 47.40 11.79 -32.89
C ALA A 481 48.38 12.70 -33.65
N ASP A 482 48.45 12.52 -34.98
CA ASP A 482 49.32 13.28 -35.86
C ASP A 482 49.00 14.78 -35.86
N ALA A 483 47.73 15.15 -35.80
CA ALA A 483 47.28 16.54 -35.77
C ALA A 483 47.64 17.23 -34.45
N TYR A 484 47.44 16.53 -33.33
CA TYR A 484 47.76 16.99 -32.00
C TYR A 484 49.26 17.27 -31.83
N GLU A 485 50.12 16.35 -32.32
CA GLU A 485 51.57 16.48 -32.21
C GLU A 485 52.17 17.53 -33.15
N LYS A 486 51.61 17.72 -34.36
CA LYS A 486 52.17 18.64 -35.37
C LYS A 486 51.60 20.05 -35.29
N ASN A 487 50.31 20.18 -34.99
CA ASN A 487 49.54 21.42 -35.13
C ASN A 487 48.83 21.86 -33.83
N GLY A 488 48.90 21.05 -32.76
CA GLY A 488 48.36 21.38 -31.45
C GLY A 488 46.88 21.04 -31.24
N VAL A 489 46.39 21.37 -30.04
CA VAL A 489 45.09 20.93 -29.51
C VAL A 489 43.89 21.40 -30.34
N GLU A 490 43.92 22.63 -30.84
CA GLU A 490 42.82 23.19 -31.64
C GLU A 490 42.68 22.50 -33.01
N ALA A 491 43.80 22.17 -33.66
CA ALA A 491 43.81 21.43 -34.90
C ALA A 491 43.30 19.99 -34.70
N ALA A 492 43.69 19.35 -33.59
CA ALA A 492 43.17 18.04 -33.22
C ALA A 492 41.65 18.05 -32.93
N LEU A 493 41.14 19.06 -32.22
CA LEU A 493 39.70 19.22 -32.02
C LEU A 493 38.97 19.40 -33.37
N TYR A 494 39.49 20.25 -34.26
CA TYR A 494 38.88 20.47 -35.58
C TYR A 494 38.84 19.20 -36.43
N GLU A 495 39.93 18.41 -36.44
CA GLU A 495 40.00 17.16 -37.18
C GLU A 495 39.04 16.10 -36.62
N ALA A 496 39.00 15.91 -35.29
CA ALA A 496 38.07 14.98 -34.64
C ALA A 496 36.60 15.37 -34.87
N PHE A 497 36.29 16.67 -34.78
CA PHE A 497 34.95 17.21 -35.02
C PHE A 497 34.52 16.98 -36.47
N HIS A 498 35.41 17.23 -37.45
CA HIS A 498 35.11 17.02 -38.87
C HIS A 498 34.98 15.52 -39.22
N GLU A 499 35.84 14.65 -38.67
CA GLU A 499 35.75 13.20 -38.88
C GLU A 499 34.42 12.65 -38.34
N GLU A 500 34.07 12.98 -37.10
CA GLU A 500 32.86 12.50 -36.45
C GLU A 500 31.59 13.07 -37.10
N TYR A 501 31.57 14.37 -37.43
CA TYR A 501 30.48 14.96 -38.22
C TYR A 501 30.30 14.25 -39.57
N SER A 502 31.39 13.99 -40.29
CA SER A 502 31.35 13.30 -41.59
C SER A 502 30.81 11.88 -41.47
N ARG A 503 31.22 11.15 -40.43
CA ARG A 503 30.74 9.80 -40.12
C ARG A 503 29.24 9.79 -39.83
N LEU A 504 28.79 10.70 -38.98
CA LEU A 504 27.38 10.84 -38.58
C LEU A 504 26.49 11.31 -39.74
N TYR A 505 27.01 12.17 -40.61
CA TYR A 505 26.32 12.64 -41.81
C TYR A 505 26.17 11.56 -42.89
N LEU A 506 27.14 10.66 -43.03
CA LEU A 506 27.01 9.47 -43.87
C LEU A 506 25.99 8.48 -43.28
N LEU A 507 26.09 8.21 -41.98
CA LEU A 507 25.17 7.32 -41.26
C LEU A 507 23.71 7.83 -41.29
N ALA A 508 23.51 9.15 -41.26
CA ALA A 508 22.20 9.77 -41.42
C ALA A 508 21.59 9.59 -42.83
N LYS A 509 22.36 9.22 -43.85
CA LYS A 509 21.84 8.90 -45.19
C LYS A 509 21.41 7.44 -45.34
N GLU A 510 21.70 6.58 -44.37
CA GLU A 510 21.22 5.19 -44.39
C GLU A 510 19.72 5.13 -44.12
N THR A 511 18.99 4.41 -44.97
CA THR A 511 17.56 4.16 -44.77
C THR A 511 17.36 3.20 -43.61
N PRO A 512 16.57 3.54 -42.57
CA PRO A 512 16.31 2.63 -41.45
C PRO A 512 15.75 1.29 -41.92
N THR A 513 16.28 0.21 -41.36
CA THR A 513 15.80 -1.15 -41.61
C THR A 513 15.04 -1.67 -40.38
N PRO A 514 14.14 -2.66 -40.52
CA PRO A 514 13.45 -3.25 -39.36
C PRO A 514 14.36 -3.90 -38.31
N GLN A 515 15.64 -4.11 -38.63
CA GLN A 515 16.64 -4.77 -37.78
C GLN A 515 17.69 -3.79 -37.22
N ASN A 516 17.82 -2.61 -37.83
CA ASN A 516 18.77 -1.58 -37.45
C ASN A 516 18.27 -0.20 -37.89
N ASP A 517 18.01 0.67 -36.92
CA ASP A 517 17.64 2.07 -37.11
C ASP A 517 18.76 2.96 -36.56
N ALA A 518 19.49 3.60 -37.49
CA ALA A 518 20.66 4.42 -37.15
C ALA A 518 20.33 5.59 -36.21
N ARG A 519 19.07 6.07 -36.16
CA ARG A 519 18.63 7.12 -35.24
C ARG A 519 18.79 6.70 -33.78
N LEU A 520 18.60 5.41 -33.47
CA LEU A 520 18.76 4.89 -32.10
C LEU A 520 20.22 4.80 -31.65
N GLN A 521 21.17 4.86 -32.58
CA GLN A 521 22.60 4.80 -32.27
C GLN A 521 23.16 6.15 -31.83
N HIS A 522 22.60 7.27 -32.30
CA HIS A 522 23.17 8.60 -32.04
C HIS A 522 22.18 9.76 -32.22
N VAL A 523 22.20 10.74 -31.30
CA VAL A 523 21.33 11.93 -31.34
C VAL A 523 21.46 12.73 -32.64
N LEU A 524 22.69 12.97 -33.12
CA LEU A 524 22.91 13.73 -34.34
C LEU A 524 22.42 13.02 -35.61
N VAL A 525 22.31 11.68 -35.62
CA VAL A 525 21.69 10.97 -36.75
C VAL A 525 20.20 11.29 -36.81
N TYR A 526 19.53 11.33 -35.66
CA TYR A 526 18.14 11.75 -35.56
C TYR A 526 17.95 13.24 -35.94
N PHE A 527 18.85 14.13 -35.53
CA PHE A 527 18.80 15.56 -35.89
C PHE A 527 18.99 15.79 -37.39
N LEU A 528 20.01 15.16 -37.99
CA LEU A 528 20.33 15.29 -39.41
C LEU A 528 19.22 14.70 -40.30
N GLN A 529 18.64 13.54 -39.94
CA GLN A 529 17.50 12.96 -40.68
C GLN A 529 16.22 13.79 -40.60
N ASN A 530 16.10 14.69 -39.61
CA ASN A 530 14.93 15.53 -39.41
C ASN A 530 15.15 17.01 -39.77
N ASN A 531 16.28 17.33 -40.40
CA ASN A 531 16.67 18.69 -40.82
C ASN A 531 16.74 19.68 -39.64
N ALA A 532 17.37 19.29 -38.53
CA ALA A 532 17.68 20.23 -37.45
C ALA A 532 18.58 21.37 -37.93
N PRO A 533 18.50 22.59 -37.34
CA PRO A 533 19.38 23.69 -37.67
C PRO A 533 20.85 23.31 -37.49
N GLN A 534 21.71 23.78 -38.40
CA GLN A 534 23.15 23.50 -38.35
C GLN A 534 23.78 23.91 -37.02
N GLN A 535 23.35 25.05 -36.46
CA GLN A 535 23.73 25.55 -35.14
C GLN A 535 23.43 24.55 -34.00
N VAL A 536 22.25 23.91 -34.02
CA VAL A 536 21.86 22.89 -33.03
C VAL A 536 22.73 21.63 -33.17
N VAL A 537 23.03 21.22 -34.41
CA VAL A 537 23.89 20.06 -34.69
C VAL A 537 25.33 20.32 -34.25
N GLU A 538 25.91 21.47 -34.60
CA GLU A 538 27.28 21.85 -34.26
C GLU A 538 27.46 22.06 -32.75
N ARG A 539 26.52 22.75 -32.09
CA ARG A 539 26.51 22.88 -30.63
C ARG A 539 26.44 21.51 -29.94
N THR A 540 25.54 20.64 -30.39
CA THR A 540 25.40 19.30 -29.81
C THR A 540 26.69 18.49 -29.98
N LEU A 541 27.32 18.51 -31.15
CA LEU A 541 28.60 17.83 -31.38
C LEU A 541 29.71 18.40 -30.50
N LEU A 542 29.74 19.72 -30.31
CA LEU A 542 30.72 20.37 -29.45
C LEU A 542 30.52 20.04 -27.96
N GLU A 543 29.26 19.92 -27.50
CA GLU A 543 28.92 19.42 -26.17
C GLU A 543 29.37 17.96 -25.97
N GLN A 544 29.35 17.13 -27.01
CA GLN A 544 29.91 15.76 -26.94
C GLN A 544 31.41 15.77 -26.68
N PHE A 545 32.20 16.58 -27.41
CA PHE A 545 33.65 16.69 -27.17
C PHE A 545 34.00 17.38 -25.84
N ALA A 546 33.06 18.12 -25.24
CA ALA A 546 33.22 18.78 -23.95
C ALA A 546 32.85 17.91 -22.74
N ASP A 547 32.24 16.73 -22.94
CA ASP A 547 31.69 15.89 -21.89
C ASP A 547 32.75 15.43 -20.86
N ARG A 548 32.40 15.47 -19.56
CA ARG A 548 33.31 15.12 -18.44
C ARG A 548 33.82 13.68 -18.51
N ASN A 549 33.06 12.76 -19.12
CA ASN A 549 33.36 11.34 -19.07
C ASN A 549 34.46 10.92 -20.08
N LEU A 550 34.88 11.79 -21.00
CA LEU A 550 35.91 11.50 -22.02
C LEU A 550 37.36 11.55 -21.50
N SER A 551 37.59 11.94 -20.25
CA SER A 551 38.91 12.24 -19.68
C SER A 551 39.76 10.99 -19.38
N TYR A 552 40.25 10.32 -20.42
CA TYR A 552 41.06 9.09 -20.31
C TYR A 552 42.58 9.31 -20.42
N ASP A 553 43.01 10.36 -21.13
CA ASP A 553 44.41 10.68 -21.40
C ASP A 553 44.63 12.20 -21.55
N GLU A 554 45.89 12.65 -21.62
CA GLU A 554 46.21 14.08 -21.73
C GLU A 554 45.63 14.74 -23.00
N ARG A 555 45.49 13.97 -24.09
CA ARG A 555 44.94 14.44 -25.37
C ARG A 555 43.45 14.73 -25.25
N SER A 556 42.66 13.76 -24.77
CA SER A 556 41.22 13.91 -24.54
C SER A 556 40.92 15.01 -23.53
N ILE A 557 41.67 15.10 -22.42
CA ILE A 557 41.54 16.19 -21.44
C ILE A 557 41.81 17.56 -22.07
N SER A 558 42.83 17.66 -22.93
CA SER A 558 43.17 18.93 -23.59
C SER A 558 42.12 19.34 -24.64
N ILE A 559 41.68 18.41 -25.47
CA ILE A 559 40.61 18.64 -26.47
C ILE A 559 39.29 19.03 -25.79
N MET A 560 38.92 18.34 -24.71
CA MET A 560 37.74 18.66 -23.88
C MET A 560 37.79 20.06 -23.29
N LYS A 561 38.96 20.52 -22.81
CA LYS A 561 39.14 21.90 -22.31
C LYS A 561 38.93 22.94 -23.41
N VAL A 562 39.43 22.69 -24.62
CA VAL A 562 39.22 23.60 -25.77
C VAL A 562 37.76 23.57 -26.24
N ALA A 563 37.10 22.41 -26.26
CA ALA A 563 35.68 22.31 -26.58
C ALA A 563 34.81 23.11 -25.58
N ARG A 564 35.11 23.06 -24.27
CA ARG A 564 34.45 23.89 -23.24
C ARG A 564 34.75 25.38 -23.34
N ALA A 565 35.95 25.76 -23.80
CA ALA A 565 36.24 27.17 -24.09
C ALA A 565 35.31 27.67 -25.21
N LYS A 566 35.26 26.94 -26.33
CA LYS A 566 34.39 27.25 -27.48
C LYS A 566 32.89 27.23 -27.15
N LEU A 567 32.41 26.35 -26.26
CA LEU A 567 31.01 26.37 -25.83
C LEU A 567 30.63 27.62 -25.03
N ARG A 568 31.56 28.17 -24.23
CA ARG A 568 31.34 29.41 -23.47
C ARG A 568 31.41 30.67 -24.34
N GLU A 569 31.93 30.55 -25.57
CA GLU A 569 31.93 31.60 -26.58
C GLU A 569 30.61 31.66 -27.38
N ILE A 570 29.76 30.61 -27.31
CA ILE A 570 28.47 30.55 -28.00
C ILE A 570 27.40 31.26 -27.16
N GLY A 571 26.94 32.42 -27.62
CA GLY A 571 25.90 33.22 -26.97
C GLY A 571 24.46 32.79 -27.32
N PRO A 572 23.46 33.40 -26.66
CA PRO A 572 22.04 33.17 -26.99
C PRO A 572 21.63 33.72 -28.36
N ASP A 573 22.41 34.64 -28.94
CA ASP A 573 22.21 35.13 -30.32
C ASP A 573 22.70 34.13 -31.38
N ASP A 574 23.57 33.18 -31.02
CA ASP A 574 24.15 32.20 -31.94
C ASP A 574 23.31 30.92 -32.06
N VAL A 575 22.58 30.55 -30.99
CA VAL A 575 21.73 29.35 -30.91
C VAL A 575 20.48 29.64 -30.06
N ASP A 576 19.28 29.43 -30.63
CA ASP A 576 18.04 29.41 -29.85
C ASP A 576 18.07 28.23 -28.87
N MET A 577 18.24 28.53 -27.58
CA MET A 577 18.35 27.53 -26.52
C MET A 577 17.01 26.81 -26.22
N GLU A 578 15.87 27.38 -26.59
CA GLU A 578 14.56 26.73 -26.46
C GLU A 578 14.29 25.79 -27.64
N GLU A 579 14.69 26.18 -28.86
CA GLU A 579 14.73 25.24 -29.98
C GLU A 579 15.70 24.08 -29.69
N TYR A 580 16.90 24.37 -29.20
CA TYR A 580 17.90 23.38 -28.81
C TYR A 580 17.35 22.34 -27.84
N LYS A 581 16.74 22.77 -26.72
CA LYS A 581 16.13 21.85 -25.73
C LYS A 581 15.06 20.95 -26.36
N ARG A 582 14.15 21.53 -27.15
CA ARG A 582 13.06 20.79 -27.82
C ARG A 582 13.57 19.69 -28.76
N TRP A 583 14.71 19.89 -29.41
CA TRP A 583 15.35 18.85 -30.22
C TRP A 583 15.84 17.66 -29.38
N HIS A 584 16.45 17.93 -28.22
CA HIS A 584 16.87 16.88 -27.28
C HIS A 584 15.66 16.18 -26.63
N GLU A 585 14.61 16.91 -26.27
CA GLU A 585 13.33 16.34 -25.79
C GLU A 585 12.70 15.41 -26.83
N ASP A 586 12.63 15.83 -28.10
CA ASP A 586 12.09 15.01 -29.18
C ASP A 586 12.91 13.73 -29.41
N TYR A 587 14.23 13.80 -29.28
CA TYR A 587 15.08 12.60 -29.38
C TYR A 587 14.88 11.64 -28.19
N SER A 588 14.80 12.18 -26.98
CA SER A 588 14.52 11.39 -25.77
C SER A 588 13.14 10.70 -25.87
N LEU A 589 12.12 11.43 -26.35
CA LEU A 589 10.79 10.88 -26.63
C LEU A 589 10.82 9.82 -27.73
N PHE A 590 11.60 10.00 -28.80
CA PHE A 590 11.80 8.99 -29.85
C PHE A 590 12.42 7.69 -29.30
N ARG A 591 13.48 7.79 -28.48
CA ARG A 591 14.06 6.62 -27.81
C ARG A 591 13.05 5.93 -26.89
N LYS A 592 12.26 6.70 -26.14
CA LYS A 592 11.21 6.20 -25.24
C LYS A 592 10.09 5.46 -26.00
N VAL A 593 9.67 5.97 -27.17
CA VAL A 593 8.74 5.28 -28.09
C VAL A 593 9.31 3.94 -28.53
N SER A 594 10.58 3.89 -28.93
CA SER A 594 11.23 2.65 -29.38
C SER A 594 11.38 1.62 -28.25
N VAL A 595 11.68 2.06 -27.02
CA VAL A 595 11.68 1.17 -25.84
C VAL A 595 10.29 0.62 -25.58
N TYR A 596 9.24 1.46 -25.55
CA TYR A 596 7.86 0.99 -25.34
C TYR A 596 7.37 0.05 -26.45
N LEU A 597 7.81 0.27 -27.70
CA LEU A 597 7.52 -0.64 -28.80
C LEU A 597 8.20 -1.99 -28.61
N LEU A 598 9.51 -2.02 -28.28
CA LEU A 598 10.25 -3.26 -28.06
C LEU A 598 9.71 -4.03 -26.85
N THR A 599 9.58 -3.38 -25.68
CA THR A 599 9.03 -4.01 -24.48
C THR A 599 7.59 -4.50 -24.69
N GLY A 600 6.77 -3.76 -25.44
CA GLY A 600 5.42 -4.21 -25.80
C GLY A 600 5.40 -5.41 -26.75
N LEU A 601 6.38 -5.55 -27.63
CA LEU A 601 6.56 -6.71 -28.53
C LEU A 601 7.19 -7.92 -27.83
N GLU A 602 8.06 -7.72 -26.84
CA GLU A 602 8.62 -8.79 -26.01
C GLU A 602 7.56 -9.36 -25.05
N LEU A 603 6.74 -8.49 -24.45
CA LEU A 603 5.64 -8.85 -23.55
C LEU A 603 4.33 -9.17 -24.29
N TYR A 604 4.42 -9.64 -25.55
CA TYR A 604 3.33 -9.89 -26.51
C TYR A 604 2.10 -10.64 -25.93
N GLN A 605 2.30 -11.44 -24.90
CA GLN A 605 1.26 -12.27 -24.28
C GLN A 605 0.76 -11.74 -22.93
N ASN A 606 1.48 -10.81 -22.28
CA ASN A 606 1.30 -10.50 -20.85
C ASN A 606 0.98 -9.02 -20.56
N ARG A 607 1.46 -8.04 -21.35
CA ARG A 607 1.26 -6.59 -21.03
C ARG A 607 1.16 -5.70 -22.27
N ASN A 608 -0.05 -5.34 -22.67
CA ASN A 608 -0.30 -4.53 -23.88
C ASN A 608 -0.29 -2.99 -23.68
N THR A 609 -0.23 -2.51 -22.44
CA THR A 609 -0.26 -1.06 -22.14
C THR A 609 0.91 -0.29 -22.78
N TYR A 610 2.08 -0.91 -22.90
CA TYR A 610 3.26 -0.30 -23.54
C TYR A 610 3.03 0.06 -25.01
N LEU A 611 2.32 -0.76 -25.79
CA LEU A 611 2.05 -0.45 -27.21
C LEU A 611 1.05 0.71 -27.38
N VAL A 612 0.17 0.92 -26.40
CA VAL A 612 -0.74 2.09 -26.37
C VAL A 612 0.06 3.37 -26.07
N TYR A 613 0.94 3.35 -25.06
CA TYR A 613 1.81 4.49 -24.75
C TYR A 613 2.83 4.78 -25.86
N ALA A 614 3.37 3.74 -26.52
CA ALA A 614 4.21 3.88 -27.70
C ALA A 614 3.45 4.62 -28.81
N TYR A 615 2.21 4.20 -29.12
CA TYR A 615 1.39 4.85 -30.13
C TYR A 615 1.14 6.33 -29.81
N GLN A 616 0.59 6.64 -28.64
CA GLN A 616 0.27 8.01 -28.23
C GLN A 616 1.50 8.94 -28.22
N SER A 617 2.65 8.43 -27.76
CA SER A 617 3.90 9.19 -27.74
C SER A 617 4.47 9.38 -29.15
N ASN A 618 4.30 8.38 -30.03
CA ASN A 618 4.74 8.44 -31.42
C ASN A 618 3.94 9.42 -32.26
N THR A 619 2.61 9.50 -32.08
CA THR A 619 1.76 10.48 -32.77
C THR A 619 2.24 11.91 -32.50
N LYS A 620 2.68 12.24 -31.26
CA LYS A 620 3.27 13.55 -30.93
C LYS A 620 4.53 13.89 -31.74
N LEU A 621 5.36 12.89 -32.04
CA LEU A 621 6.56 13.05 -32.87
C LEU A 621 6.19 13.19 -34.35
N LEU A 622 5.27 12.37 -34.84
CA LEU A 622 4.85 12.36 -36.25
C LEU A 622 4.15 13.66 -36.67
N LEU A 623 3.41 14.31 -35.75
CA LEU A 623 2.87 15.66 -35.96
C LEU A 623 3.95 16.71 -36.28
N LYS A 624 5.19 16.50 -35.81
CA LYS A 624 6.36 17.35 -36.06
C LYS A 624 7.20 16.89 -37.27
N GLY A 625 6.84 15.77 -37.92
CA GLY A 625 7.51 15.24 -39.11
C GLY A 625 7.48 13.72 -39.21
N SER A 626 7.27 13.18 -40.41
CA SER A 626 7.15 11.73 -40.66
C SER A 626 8.41 10.92 -40.31
N SER A 627 9.59 11.56 -40.31
CA SER A 627 10.89 10.97 -39.93
C SER A 627 11.27 11.16 -38.45
N ARG A 628 10.44 11.84 -37.65
CA ARG A 628 10.65 11.98 -36.19
C ARG A 628 10.12 10.80 -35.38
N GLY A 629 9.16 10.06 -35.94
CA GLY A 629 8.58 8.88 -35.29
C GLY A 629 9.07 7.54 -35.85
N VAL A 630 8.53 6.48 -35.27
CA VAL A 630 8.45 5.13 -35.85
C VAL A 630 7.17 5.05 -36.72
N SER A 631 7.10 4.07 -37.63
CA SER A 631 5.92 3.85 -38.47
C SER A 631 4.64 3.67 -37.64
N GLU A 632 3.69 4.60 -37.77
CA GLU A 632 2.41 4.57 -37.03
C GLU A 632 1.59 3.32 -37.36
N SER A 633 1.53 2.97 -38.64
CA SER A 633 0.81 1.77 -39.11
C SER A 633 1.42 0.47 -38.55
N LEU A 634 2.73 0.44 -38.31
CA LEU A 634 3.41 -0.69 -37.65
C LEU A 634 3.00 -0.80 -36.18
N ILE A 635 3.06 0.31 -35.42
CA ILE A 635 2.63 0.31 -34.00
C ILE A 635 1.15 -0.03 -33.89
N ALA A 636 0.29 0.58 -34.72
CA ALA A 636 -1.15 0.31 -34.76
C ALA A 636 -1.45 -1.17 -35.02
N LEU A 637 -0.77 -1.78 -36.01
CA LEU A 637 -0.93 -3.19 -36.34
C LEU A 637 -0.56 -4.11 -35.17
N TYR A 638 0.58 -3.87 -34.52
CA TYR A 638 1.00 -4.69 -33.39
C TYR A 638 0.16 -4.45 -32.14
N ARG A 639 -0.21 -3.20 -31.84
CA ARG A 639 -1.15 -2.86 -30.75
C ARG A 639 -2.46 -3.64 -30.87
N ARG A 640 -3.07 -3.64 -32.08
CA ARG A 640 -4.29 -4.43 -32.37
C ARG A 640 -4.06 -5.93 -32.22
N LYS A 641 -2.99 -6.48 -32.82
CA LYS A 641 -2.68 -7.92 -32.74
C LYS A 641 -2.45 -8.40 -31.31
N CYS A 642 -1.71 -7.64 -30.50
CA CYS A 642 -1.47 -7.97 -29.10
C CYS A 642 -2.76 -7.87 -28.28
N LEU A 643 -3.60 -6.85 -28.51
CA LEU A 643 -4.87 -6.69 -27.79
C LEU A 643 -5.84 -7.84 -28.10
N LEU A 644 -5.99 -8.19 -29.39
CA LEU A 644 -6.80 -9.33 -29.82
C LEU A 644 -6.26 -10.65 -29.27
N LYS A 645 -4.93 -10.83 -29.22
CA LYS A 645 -4.34 -12.07 -28.67
C LYS A 645 -4.51 -12.18 -27.16
N LEU A 646 -4.33 -11.08 -26.42
CA LEU A 646 -4.62 -11.00 -24.98
C LEU A 646 -6.10 -11.29 -24.70
N ASN A 647 -6.99 -10.80 -25.56
CA ASN A 647 -8.43 -11.10 -25.49
C ASN A 647 -8.76 -12.58 -25.74
N GLU A 648 -8.08 -13.25 -26.69
CA GLU A 648 -8.19 -14.70 -26.86
C GLU A 648 -7.75 -15.46 -25.59
N VAL A 649 -6.65 -15.05 -24.96
CA VAL A 649 -6.14 -15.66 -23.73
C VAL A 649 -7.14 -15.49 -22.59
N ALA A 650 -7.58 -14.25 -22.32
CA ALA A 650 -8.58 -13.94 -21.29
C ALA A 650 -9.90 -14.71 -21.50
N ALA A 651 -10.40 -14.78 -22.73
CA ALA A 651 -11.60 -15.54 -23.06
C ALA A 651 -11.40 -17.06 -22.90
N SER A 652 -10.19 -17.59 -23.18
CA SER A 652 -9.90 -19.01 -22.96
C SER A 652 -9.81 -19.39 -21.48
N LEU A 653 -9.27 -18.49 -20.64
CA LEU A 653 -9.23 -18.62 -19.19
C LEU A 653 -10.64 -18.54 -18.58
N PHE A 654 -11.48 -17.61 -19.05
CA PHE A 654 -12.87 -17.46 -18.63
C PHE A 654 -13.77 -18.66 -18.95
N VAL A 655 -13.54 -19.35 -20.08
CA VAL A 655 -14.28 -20.58 -20.45
C VAL A 655 -13.79 -21.81 -19.68
N SER A 656 -12.72 -21.71 -18.87
CA SER A 656 -12.21 -22.83 -18.09
C SER A 656 -13.19 -23.31 -17.01
N CYS A 657 -13.07 -24.58 -16.62
CA CYS A 657 -13.80 -25.14 -15.47
C CYS A 657 -13.14 -24.80 -14.12
N GLU A 658 -11.91 -24.26 -14.12
CA GLU A 658 -11.14 -23.91 -12.93
C GLU A 658 -11.43 -22.46 -12.50
N GLU A 659 -11.98 -22.27 -11.30
CA GLU A 659 -12.39 -20.94 -10.78
C GLU A 659 -11.23 -19.92 -10.75
N ALA A 660 -10.03 -20.35 -10.37
CA ALA A 660 -8.84 -19.48 -10.37
C ALA A 660 -8.51 -18.92 -11.77
N ARG A 661 -8.66 -19.72 -12.83
CA ARG A 661 -8.47 -19.25 -14.22
C ARG A 661 -9.60 -18.33 -14.68
N VAL A 662 -10.83 -18.56 -14.22
CA VAL A 662 -11.95 -17.65 -14.50
C VAL A 662 -11.67 -16.27 -13.90
N VAL A 663 -11.18 -16.21 -12.65
CA VAL A 663 -10.76 -14.96 -11.99
C VAL A 663 -9.58 -14.30 -12.72
N GLU A 664 -8.56 -15.07 -13.13
CA GLU A 664 -7.42 -14.56 -13.91
C GLU A 664 -7.87 -13.95 -15.25
N GLY A 665 -8.77 -14.62 -15.98
CA GLY A 665 -9.34 -14.12 -17.23
C GLY A 665 -10.13 -12.82 -17.07
N ILE A 666 -10.88 -12.68 -15.97
CA ILE A 666 -11.60 -11.45 -15.63
C ILE A 666 -10.63 -10.34 -15.20
N GLY A 667 -9.55 -10.67 -14.47
CA GLY A 667 -8.48 -9.72 -14.13
C GLY A 667 -7.84 -9.12 -15.39
N ILE A 668 -7.47 -9.97 -16.36
CA ILE A 668 -6.92 -9.52 -17.65
C ILE A 668 -7.93 -8.63 -18.41
N LEU A 669 -9.22 -8.98 -18.40
CA LEU A 669 -10.26 -8.17 -19.01
C LEU A 669 -10.33 -6.77 -18.39
N ASN A 670 -10.38 -6.68 -17.06
CA ASN A 670 -10.63 -5.45 -16.33
C ASN A 670 -9.39 -4.54 -16.24
N GLU A 671 -8.21 -5.11 -16.00
CA GLU A 671 -6.98 -4.34 -15.77
C GLU A 671 -6.22 -4.00 -17.06
N LEU A 672 -6.38 -4.80 -18.12
CA LEU A 672 -5.56 -4.66 -19.34
C LEU A 672 -6.42 -4.40 -20.59
N ILE A 673 -7.47 -5.18 -20.84
CA ILE A 673 -8.23 -5.08 -22.10
C ILE A 673 -9.13 -3.83 -22.09
N ILE A 674 -10.00 -3.69 -21.09
CA ILE A 674 -10.96 -2.57 -21.01
C ILE A 674 -10.23 -1.21 -21.00
N PRO A 675 -9.15 -0.96 -20.22
CA PRO A 675 -8.42 0.30 -20.27
C PRO A 675 -7.77 0.57 -21.64
N CYS A 676 -7.21 -0.46 -22.30
CA CYS A 676 -6.66 -0.29 -23.65
C CYS A 676 -7.74 0.06 -24.69
N MET A 677 -8.95 -0.50 -24.58
CA MET A 677 -10.07 -0.17 -25.46
C MET A 677 -10.49 1.30 -25.31
N HIS A 678 -10.55 1.82 -24.08
CA HIS A 678 -10.83 3.25 -23.85
C HIS A 678 -9.75 4.16 -24.46
N LEU A 679 -8.47 3.82 -24.27
CA LEU A 679 -7.35 4.61 -24.80
C LEU A 679 -7.22 4.55 -26.33
N MET A 680 -7.89 3.58 -26.98
CA MET A 680 -8.05 3.51 -28.44
C MET A 680 -9.26 4.31 -28.95
N ASN A 681 -10.28 4.55 -28.11
CA ASN A 681 -11.54 5.22 -28.48
C ASN A 681 -11.43 6.76 -28.43
N ASN A 682 -10.34 7.32 -28.95
CA ASN A 682 -10.17 8.76 -29.10
C ASN A 682 -10.94 9.30 -30.33
N PHE A 683 -11.07 10.63 -30.42
CA PHE A 683 -11.90 11.34 -31.42
C PHE A 683 -11.67 11.00 -32.91
N GLU A 684 -10.54 10.38 -33.27
CA GLU A 684 -10.25 9.87 -34.61
C GLU A 684 -9.83 8.39 -34.53
N ILE A 685 -10.82 7.49 -34.49
CA ILE A 685 -10.60 6.04 -34.46
C ILE A 685 -10.49 5.45 -35.87
N SER A 686 -9.48 4.59 -36.11
CA SER A 686 -9.33 3.89 -37.38
C SER A 686 -10.40 2.80 -37.54
N ARG A 687 -10.78 2.48 -38.78
CA ARG A 687 -11.75 1.40 -39.03
C ARG A 687 -11.25 0.06 -38.50
N GLU A 688 -9.96 -0.21 -38.64
CA GLU A 688 -9.31 -1.43 -38.15
C GLU A 688 -9.24 -1.47 -36.62
N ASP A 689 -9.17 -0.31 -35.95
CA ASP A 689 -9.27 -0.21 -34.49
C ASP A 689 -10.70 -0.45 -33.99
N LEU A 690 -11.71 0.09 -34.69
CA LEU A 690 -13.13 -0.23 -34.45
C LEU A 690 -13.40 -1.72 -34.64
N ASP A 691 -13.02 -2.30 -35.78
CA ASP A 691 -13.22 -3.72 -36.08
C ASP A 691 -12.59 -4.62 -34.97
N ALA A 692 -11.41 -4.24 -34.46
CA ALA A 692 -10.76 -4.96 -33.36
C ALA A 692 -11.53 -4.82 -32.02
N ILE A 693 -12.02 -3.62 -31.70
CA ILE A 693 -12.86 -3.36 -30.52
C ILE A 693 -14.17 -4.15 -30.59
N GLU A 694 -14.82 -4.20 -31.76
CA GLU A 694 -16.04 -4.96 -31.97
C GLU A 694 -15.84 -6.47 -31.84
N VAL A 695 -14.75 -7.02 -32.36
CA VAL A 695 -14.41 -8.45 -32.17
C VAL A 695 -14.31 -8.81 -30.69
N MET A 696 -13.70 -7.95 -29.86
CA MET A 696 -13.62 -8.17 -28.42
C MET A 696 -14.97 -8.00 -27.73
N ARG A 697 -15.69 -6.91 -28.02
CA ARG A 697 -17.05 -6.65 -27.50
C ARG A 697 -17.99 -7.83 -27.78
N ASN A 698 -18.08 -8.25 -29.03
CA ASN A 698 -18.96 -9.33 -29.46
C ASN A 698 -18.57 -10.65 -28.79
N ARG A 699 -17.29 -10.90 -28.53
CA ARG A 699 -16.83 -12.09 -27.82
C ARG A 699 -17.31 -12.12 -26.37
N TRP A 700 -17.17 -11.03 -25.61
CA TRP A 700 -17.61 -10.98 -24.21
C TRP A 700 -19.13 -10.92 -24.07
N CYS A 701 -19.82 -10.17 -24.94
CA CYS A 701 -21.28 -10.16 -24.99
C CYS A 701 -21.87 -11.54 -25.30
N SER A 702 -21.17 -12.40 -26.05
CA SER A 702 -21.64 -13.77 -26.32
C SER A 702 -21.71 -14.68 -25.07
N TYR A 703 -20.99 -14.33 -24.00
CA TYR A 703 -21.04 -15.06 -22.72
C TYR A 703 -22.18 -14.60 -21.79
N LEU A 704 -22.79 -13.44 -22.04
CA LEU A 704 -23.97 -12.94 -21.30
C LEU A 704 -25.31 -13.51 -21.81
N GLY A 705 -25.29 -14.38 -22.82
CA GLY A 705 -26.49 -14.91 -23.48
C GLY A 705 -26.56 -16.43 -23.50
N GLN A 706 -25.90 -17.12 -22.56
CA GLN A 706 -25.87 -18.58 -22.48
C GLN A 706 -26.56 -19.06 -21.19
N GLU A 707 -27.67 -19.79 -21.34
CA GLU A 707 -28.60 -20.19 -20.26
C GLU A 707 -27.99 -21.10 -19.17
N ASP A 708 -26.76 -21.59 -19.34
CA ASP A 708 -26.05 -22.48 -18.40
C ASP A 708 -25.11 -21.74 -17.40
N MET A 709 -25.19 -20.40 -17.27
CA MET A 709 -24.15 -19.55 -16.64
C MET A 709 -24.53 -18.87 -15.31
N ASP A 710 -25.50 -19.41 -14.57
CA ASP A 710 -26.18 -18.85 -13.37
C ASP A 710 -25.32 -18.41 -12.15
N GLY A 711 -23.99 -18.48 -12.23
CA GLY A 711 -23.05 -17.87 -11.28
C GLY A 711 -21.94 -17.01 -11.91
N ARG A 712 -21.66 -17.18 -13.21
CA ARG A 712 -20.63 -16.42 -13.93
C ARG A 712 -21.16 -15.13 -14.54
N GLU A 713 -22.47 -15.04 -14.76
CA GLU A 713 -23.13 -13.80 -15.22
C GLU A 713 -22.95 -12.64 -14.22
N GLN A 714 -23.01 -12.89 -12.91
CA GLN A 714 -22.80 -11.84 -11.89
C GLN A 714 -21.37 -11.29 -11.91
N LEU A 715 -20.37 -12.14 -12.19
CA LEU A 715 -18.96 -11.76 -12.30
C LEU A 715 -18.70 -10.94 -13.58
N LEU A 716 -19.44 -11.19 -14.67
CA LEU A 716 -19.40 -10.37 -15.88
C LEU A 716 -20.24 -9.08 -15.77
N ALA A 717 -21.34 -9.09 -15.02
CA ALA A 717 -22.25 -7.95 -14.91
C ALA A 717 -21.57 -6.71 -14.31
N SER A 718 -20.67 -6.88 -13.33
CA SER A 718 -19.94 -5.77 -12.71
C SER A 718 -19.07 -4.96 -13.70
N PRO A 719 -18.14 -5.57 -14.47
CA PRO A 719 -17.33 -4.82 -15.44
C PRO A 719 -18.06 -4.45 -16.73
N LEU A 720 -19.06 -5.24 -17.19
CA LEU A 720 -19.74 -4.97 -18.46
C LEU A 720 -20.77 -3.84 -18.37
N SER A 721 -21.33 -3.57 -17.18
CA SER A 721 -22.35 -2.54 -16.96
C SER A 721 -21.89 -1.10 -17.24
N GLY A 722 -20.58 -0.83 -17.29
CA GLY A 722 -20.04 0.52 -17.53
C GLY A 722 -19.60 0.80 -18.96
N CYS A 723 -19.03 -0.19 -19.66
CA CYS A 723 -18.10 0.09 -20.77
C CYS A 723 -18.35 -0.66 -22.09
N LEU A 724 -19.20 -1.71 -22.12
CA LEU A 724 -19.51 -2.42 -23.37
C LEU A 724 -20.94 -2.19 -23.91
N LEU A 725 -21.73 -1.39 -23.18
CA LEU A 725 -23.05 -0.89 -23.61
C LEU A 725 -23.06 0.60 -24.00
N ALA A 726 -21.95 1.32 -23.81
CA ALA A 726 -21.78 2.72 -24.20
C ALA A 726 -20.99 2.82 -25.52
N GLY A 727 -21.68 2.61 -26.65
CA GLY A 727 -21.12 2.66 -28.00
C GLY A 727 -22.11 2.22 -29.06
#